data_AF-A0A803QXR6-F1
#
_entry.id   AF-A0A803QXR6-F1
#
_cell.length_a   1.000
_cell.length_b   1.000
_cell.length_c   1.000
_cell.angle_alpha   90.00
_cell.angle_beta   90.00
_cell.angle_gamma   90.00
#
_symmetry.space_group_name_H-M   'P 1'
#
loop_
_entity.id
_entity.type
_entity.pdbx_description
1 polymer ?
#
loop_
_entity_poly.entity_id
_entity_poly.type
_entity_poly.pdbx_seq_one_letter_code
_entity_poly.pdbx_strand_id
1 'polypeptide(L)'
;MDPNFYEKSLYNYKEELKLIGVVVDFEGATKVFANFFKERASNRSITKQIVLSLLSCYRKLQESTHKFPADLKTCIREVKWLRTCHCDYYRSPKDCILFGSEWESIFPISRLPLIDDSDNGYGKGIHEYKKELKSMGVVLDFKDGVNFVAGGLRFHDINLITPSNALSLLKCIRLLMQKKDYTFPENFSKELSRDWLKTNDGYRPPNKCILFDSKWGECLNCTDGPFIDEKFYGSEIASYKEELKAIGVIVEVENGCQLIASQLGSHTELSKIVRIYDYLSKFKWEPKSEDRKIWIPNGSHKGVWVSPEDCVISDKSELFSLQLTILDKYYDHNLFFFSSAFQVKNSPSIEDYCKLWKVWENSGHSLSHDQCWKFWSYIIRHSSSKEEKSFLDELEKVPTANSGCNDIVLLNKHDVFVADDLQLKDLFEQCSAQPIFVWYPQPSMPVLPRTKLLEVFQKIGVRTISESVKKEEVSITKDAENEQVVSKDALIGKGLIKLILGFLAHPSLKMDEKERHKAVEGLLNATVFETVEPINVSYNLSLSSGKTLNVKASRMVRWDKDSSKIFTQKIDESKGPGNLIERATYFSQVISEGVLWEHGEHIDTLSELLKLAFLLDFNEEAVAFLMKSKNLQIFLEDEKFISSTFPSD
;
A
#
# COMPACT_ATOMS: atom_id res chain seq x y z
N MET A 1 -65.24 72.85 -9.32
CA MET A 1 -66.03 73.96 -9.87
C MET A 1 -65.44 75.26 -9.37
N ASP A 2 -65.40 76.30 -10.18
CA ASP A 2 -64.95 77.62 -9.76
C ASP A 2 -66.04 78.31 -8.93
N PRO A 3 -65.85 78.51 -7.62
CA PRO A 3 -66.85 79.15 -6.76
C PRO A 3 -67.14 80.60 -7.15
N ASN A 4 -66.22 81.23 -7.90
CA ASN A 4 -66.34 82.63 -8.31
C ASN A 4 -67.24 82.80 -9.54
N PHE A 5 -67.43 81.75 -10.35
CA PHE A 5 -68.24 81.82 -11.56
C PHE A 5 -69.71 81.44 -11.31
N TYR A 6 -69.97 80.50 -10.41
CA TYR A 6 -71.31 79.92 -10.22
C TYR A 6 -72.07 80.45 -9.01
N GLU A 7 -71.45 81.32 -8.20
CA GLU A 7 -71.91 81.74 -6.86
C GLU A 7 -72.23 80.55 -5.92
N LYS A 8 -72.34 80.80 -4.61
CA LYS A 8 -72.58 79.73 -3.62
C LYS A 8 -73.95 79.02 -3.77
N SER A 9 -74.82 79.51 -4.64
CA SER A 9 -76.14 78.96 -4.93
C SER A 9 -76.09 77.55 -5.53
N LEU A 10 -75.02 77.20 -6.25
CA LEU A 10 -74.88 75.89 -6.88
C LEU A 10 -74.72 74.74 -5.87
N TYR A 11 -74.25 75.02 -4.65
CA TYR A 11 -74.15 74.01 -3.58
C TYR A 11 -75.53 73.55 -3.08
N ASN A 12 -76.60 74.32 -3.34
CA ASN A 12 -77.96 73.95 -2.96
C ASN A 12 -78.56 72.89 -3.90
N TYR A 13 -77.99 72.70 -5.10
CA TYR A 13 -78.46 71.75 -6.11
C TYR A 13 -77.67 70.43 -6.11
N LYS A 14 -77.11 70.05 -4.96
CA LYS A 14 -76.19 68.91 -4.86
C LYS A 14 -76.83 67.59 -5.34
N GLU A 15 -78.09 67.35 -5.00
CA GLU A 15 -78.80 66.12 -5.38
C GLU A 15 -79.16 66.13 -6.87
N GLU A 16 -79.58 67.27 -7.41
CA GLU A 16 -79.88 67.47 -8.84
C GLU A 16 -78.62 67.31 -9.70
N LEU A 17 -77.50 67.89 -9.27
CA LEU A 17 -76.21 67.74 -9.91
C LEU A 17 -75.74 66.27 -9.88
N LYS A 18 -75.98 65.57 -8.77
CA LYS A 18 -75.67 64.13 -8.64
C LYS A 18 -76.53 63.28 -9.59
N LEU A 19 -77.82 63.63 -9.77
CA LEU A 19 -78.74 62.94 -10.68
C LEU A 19 -78.33 63.06 -12.16
N ILE A 20 -77.76 64.19 -12.57
CA ILE A 20 -77.24 64.39 -13.93
C ILE A 20 -75.78 63.92 -14.10
N GLY A 21 -75.23 63.20 -13.11
CA GLY A 21 -73.91 62.57 -13.18
C GLY A 21 -72.73 63.46 -12.79
N VAL A 22 -72.96 64.67 -12.25
CA VAL A 22 -71.90 65.56 -11.79
C VAL A 22 -71.39 65.11 -10.42
N VAL A 23 -70.08 65.03 -10.28
CA VAL A 23 -69.42 64.66 -9.03
C VAL A 23 -69.37 65.86 -8.09
N VAL A 24 -70.16 65.77 -7.01
CA VAL A 24 -70.39 66.86 -6.05
C VAL A 24 -69.89 66.58 -4.63
N ASP A 25 -69.36 65.38 -4.39
CA ASP A 25 -68.80 64.98 -3.10
C ASP A 25 -67.38 64.41 -3.24
N PHE A 26 -66.65 64.41 -2.12
CA PHE A 26 -65.26 63.98 -2.08
C PHE A 26 -65.12 62.50 -2.47
N GLU A 27 -66.05 61.65 -2.04
CA GLU A 27 -66.02 60.22 -2.36
C GLU A 27 -66.14 59.98 -3.87
N GLY A 28 -67.12 60.61 -4.53
CA GLY A 28 -67.26 60.57 -5.99
C GLY A 28 -66.03 61.11 -6.71
N ALA A 29 -65.41 62.19 -6.19
CA ALA A 29 -64.20 62.76 -6.78
C ALA A 29 -63.02 61.80 -6.68
N THR A 30 -62.86 61.10 -5.56
CA THR A 30 -61.82 60.08 -5.40
C THR A 30 -62.02 58.86 -6.30
N LYS A 31 -63.27 58.47 -6.58
CA LYS A 31 -63.58 57.37 -7.53
C LYS A 31 -63.21 57.75 -8.96
N VAL A 32 -63.57 58.96 -9.41
CA VAL A 32 -63.16 59.47 -10.73
C VAL A 32 -61.64 59.59 -10.82
N PHE A 33 -61.00 60.14 -9.80
CA PHE A 33 -59.54 60.22 -9.75
C PHE A 33 -58.90 58.82 -9.82
N ALA A 34 -59.39 57.84 -9.06
CA ALA A 34 -58.85 56.48 -9.06
C ALA A 34 -58.94 55.83 -10.46
N ASN A 35 -60.05 56.00 -11.17
CA ASN A 35 -60.22 55.49 -12.54
C ASN A 35 -59.24 56.15 -13.50
N PHE A 36 -59.15 57.49 -13.45
CA PHE A 36 -58.22 58.25 -14.28
C PHE A 36 -56.76 57.92 -13.98
N PHE A 37 -56.43 57.71 -12.71
CA PHE A 37 -55.09 57.32 -12.26
C PHE A 37 -54.71 55.94 -12.80
N LYS A 38 -55.62 54.97 -12.76
CA LYS A 38 -55.43 53.63 -13.36
C LYS A 38 -55.20 53.69 -14.86
N GLU A 39 -55.98 54.50 -15.57
CA GLU A 39 -55.83 54.71 -17.01
C GLU A 39 -54.46 55.30 -17.34
N ARG A 40 -54.07 56.40 -16.66
CA ARG A 40 -52.75 57.02 -16.87
C ARG A 40 -51.57 56.13 -16.51
N ALA A 41 -51.67 55.36 -15.43
CA ALA A 41 -50.65 54.39 -15.07
C ALA A 41 -50.50 53.31 -16.16
N SER A 42 -51.62 52.83 -16.70
CA SER A 42 -51.63 51.81 -17.76
C SER A 42 -51.01 52.33 -19.06
N ASN A 43 -51.27 53.60 -19.39
CA ASN A 43 -50.68 54.29 -20.55
C ASN A 43 -49.27 54.83 -20.30
N ARG A 44 -48.65 54.52 -19.14
CA ARG A 44 -47.30 54.98 -18.75
C ARG A 44 -47.13 56.51 -18.77
N SER A 45 -48.21 57.26 -18.56
CA SER A 45 -48.25 58.72 -18.69
C SER A 45 -48.15 59.46 -17.35
N ILE A 46 -47.73 58.77 -16.29
CA ILE A 46 -47.53 59.36 -14.95
C ILE A 46 -46.14 59.98 -14.90
N THR A 47 -46.07 61.31 -14.95
CA THR A 47 -44.81 62.07 -14.93
C THR A 47 -44.29 62.27 -13.50
N LYS A 48 -43.02 62.67 -13.39
CA LYS A 48 -42.40 63.12 -12.13
C LYS A 48 -43.24 64.14 -11.38
N GLN A 49 -43.74 65.18 -12.07
CA GLN A 49 -44.54 66.23 -11.45
C GLN A 49 -45.86 65.70 -10.89
N ILE A 50 -46.50 64.76 -11.60
CA ILE A 50 -47.73 64.11 -11.13
C ILE A 50 -47.47 63.32 -9.85
N VAL A 51 -46.37 62.56 -9.79
CA VAL A 51 -45.98 61.80 -8.59
C VAL A 51 -45.73 62.72 -7.40
N LEU A 52 -44.92 63.77 -7.56
CA LEU A 52 -44.63 64.69 -6.46
C LEU A 52 -45.88 65.44 -6.00
N SER A 53 -46.75 65.83 -6.94
CA SER A 53 -48.04 66.45 -6.62
C SER A 53 -48.98 65.48 -5.89
N LEU A 54 -48.99 64.21 -6.27
CA LEU A 54 -49.75 63.16 -5.59
C LEU A 54 -49.25 62.98 -4.15
N LEU A 55 -47.93 62.91 -3.93
CA LEU A 55 -47.35 62.77 -2.59
C LEU A 55 -47.62 63.98 -1.71
N SER A 56 -47.50 65.20 -2.28
CA SER A 56 -47.86 66.44 -1.58
C SER A 56 -49.35 66.51 -1.22
N CYS A 57 -50.23 66.12 -2.15
CA CYS A 57 -51.66 66.02 -1.91
C CYS A 57 -51.97 64.99 -0.81
N TYR A 58 -51.32 63.83 -0.87
CA TYR A 58 -51.48 62.75 0.10
C TYR A 58 -51.07 63.18 1.51
N ARG A 59 -49.96 63.92 1.66
CA ARG A 59 -49.56 64.57 2.93
C ARG A 59 -50.66 65.46 3.50
N LYS A 60 -51.16 66.41 2.70
CA LYS A 60 -52.23 67.34 3.12
C LYS A 60 -53.52 66.59 3.50
N LEU A 61 -53.84 65.52 2.79
CA LEU A 61 -55.02 64.70 3.08
C LEU A 61 -54.85 63.90 4.38
N GLN A 62 -53.65 63.38 4.66
CA GLN A 62 -53.33 62.72 5.94
C GLN A 62 -53.43 63.66 7.14
N GLU A 63 -53.13 64.94 6.95
CA GLU A 63 -53.22 65.98 7.99
C GLU A 63 -54.65 66.54 8.17
N SER A 64 -55.58 66.19 7.28
CA SER A 64 -56.96 66.69 7.29
C SER A 64 -57.91 65.85 8.14
N THR A 65 -59.10 66.39 8.47
CA THR A 65 -60.17 65.66 9.18
C THR A 65 -60.90 64.63 8.29
N HIS A 66 -60.61 64.57 6.99
CA HIS A 66 -61.32 63.72 6.05
C HIS A 66 -60.75 62.30 6.04
N LYS A 67 -61.62 61.29 6.15
CA LYS A 67 -61.18 59.89 6.03
C LYS A 67 -60.76 59.61 4.59
N PHE A 68 -59.51 59.18 4.41
CA PHE A 68 -58.99 58.80 3.10
C PHE A 68 -59.77 57.57 2.56
N PRO A 69 -60.39 57.64 1.38
CA PRO A 69 -61.25 56.56 0.88
C PRO A 69 -60.45 55.27 0.69
N ALA A 70 -61.02 54.14 1.15
CA ALA A 70 -60.36 52.84 1.09
C ALA A 70 -60.02 52.44 -0.35
N ASP A 71 -60.94 52.66 -1.29
CA ASP A 71 -60.76 52.34 -2.72
C ASP A 71 -59.58 53.10 -3.34
N LEU A 72 -59.43 54.38 -2.99
CA LEU A 72 -58.31 55.19 -3.48
C LEU A 72 -56.99 54.73 -2.85
N LYS A 73 -57.00 54.36 -1.56
CA LYS A 73 -55.81 53.83 -0.88
C LYS A 73 -55.36 52.53 -1.54
N THR A 74 -56.27 51.60 -1.77
CA THR A 74 -55.99 50.35 -2.47
C THR A 74 -55.48 50.62 -3.89
N CYS A 75 -56.13 51.53 -4.63
CA CYS A 75 -55.71 51.95 -5.97
C CYS A 75 -54.24 52.42 -5.99
N ILE A 76 -53.87 53.37 -5.14
CA ILE A 76 -52.50 53.93 -5.12
C ILE A 76 -51.48 52.85 -4.71
N ARG A 77 -51.84 51.92 -3.83
CA ARG A 77 -50.93 50.87 -3.33
C ARG A 77 -50.69 49.75 -4.34
N GLU A 78 -51.65 49.46 -5.21
CA GLU A 78 -51.63 48.30 -6.10
C GLU A 78 -51.29 48.65 -7.56
N VAL A 79 -51.65 49.86 -8.01
CA VAL A 79 -51.35 50.31 -9.37
C VAL A 79 -49.84 50.48 -9.55
N LYS A 80 -49.34 50.10 -10.73
CA LYS A 80 -47.92 50.20 -11.10
C LYS A 80 -47.59 51.59 -11.63
N TRP A 81 -47.14 52.49 -10.77
CA TRP A 81 -46.88 53.90 -11.13
C TRP A 81 -45.54 54.45 -10.66
N LEU A 82 -44.77 53.72 -9.85
CA LEU A 82 -43.43 54.14 -9.42
C LEU A 82 -42.35 53.60 -10.34
N ARG A 83 -41.48 54.50 -10.81
CA ARG A 83 -40.30 54.20 -11.62
C ARG A 83 -39.15 53.73 -10.72
N THR A 84 -38.39 52.74 -11.18
CA THR A 84 -37.24 52.19 -10.46
C THR A 84 -35.96 52.24 -11.31
N CYS A 85 -34.78 52.29 -10.70
CA CYS A 85 -33.49 52.53 -11.38
C CYS A 85 -33.11 51.48 -12.44
N HIS A 86 -33.55 50.22 -12.27
CA HIS A 86 -33.07 49.08 -13.06
C HIS A 86 -34.17 48.32 -13.79
N CYS A 87 -35.38 48.89 -13.89
CA CYS A 87 -36.48 48.27 -14.61
C CYS A 87 -37.11 49.27 -15.58
N ASP A 88 -37.31 48.85 -16.83
CA ASP A 88 -38.03 49.63 -17.87
C ASP A 88 -39.56 49.68 -17.64
N TYR A 89 -40.02 49.26 -16.45
CA TYR A 89 -41.42 49.18 -16.08
C TYR A 89 -41.68 49.78 -14.72
N TYR A 90 -42.84 50.44 -14.62
CA TYR A 90 -43.36 50.95 -13.36
C TYR A 90 -43.77 49.79 -12.45
N ARG A 91 -43.59 49.98 -11.14
CA ARG A 91 -43.92 49.03 -10.08
C ARG A 91 -44.96 49.62 -9.14
N SER A 92 -45.66 48.73 -8.44
CA SER A 92 -46.55 49.14 -7.37
C SER A 92 -45.73 49.57 -6.16
N PRO A 93 -46.20 50.49 -5.30
CA PRO A 93 -45.46 50.91 -4.11
C PRO A 93 -44.97 49.76 -3.23
N LYS A 94 -45.78 48.72 -3.02
CA LYS A 94 -45.37 47.53 -2.24
C LYS A 94 -44.20 46.73 -2.82
N ASP A 95 -43.90 46.92 -4.11
CA ASP A 95 -42.81 46.25 -4.83
C ASP A 95 -41.59 47.17 -5.04
N CYS A 96 -41.52 48.30 -4.31
CA CYS A 96 -40.46 49.30 -4.43
C CYS A 96 -39.71 49.49 -3.11
N ILE A 97 -38.43 49.82 -3.22
CA ILE A 97 -37.57 50.19 -2.10
C ILE A 97 -37.15 51.65 -2.27
N LEU A 98 -37.25 52.45 -1.22
CA LEU A 98 -36.60 53.76 -1.19
C LEU A 98 -35.15 53.58 -0.75
N PHE A 99 -34.20 54.00 -1.58
CA PHE A 99 -32.77 53.83 -1.29
C PHE A 99 -32.36 54.56 0.00
N GLY A 100 -31.45 53.96 0.76
CA GLY A 100 -30.92 54.48 2.02
C GLY A 100 -29.56 53.87 2.31
N SER A 101 -28.84 54.41 3.29
CA SER A 101 -27.45 54.01 3.57
C SER A 101 -27.28 52.52 3.90
N GLU A 102 -28.26 51.90 4.55
CA GLU A 102 -28.22 50.45 4.84
C GLU A 102 -28.20 49.57 3.58
N TRP A 103 -28.62 50.10 2.43
CA TRP A 103 -28.66 49.38 1.16
C TRP A 103 -27.34 49.46 0.38
N GLU A 104 -26.43 50.38 0.72
CA GLU A 104 -25.18 50.64 -0.01
C GLU A 104 -24.32 49.39 -0.14
N SER A 105 -24.21 48.59 0.93
CA SER A 105 -23.38 47.39 0.93
C SER A 105 -24.03 46.21 0.19
N ILE A 106 -25.36 46.10 0.12
CA ILE A 106 -26.00 44.97 -0.58
C ILE A 106 -26.26 45.29 -2.06
N PHE A 107 -26.38 46.56 -2.41
CA PHE A 107 -26.74 47.02 -3.74
C PHE A 107 -25.80 46.52 -4.86
N PRO A 108 -24.45 46.52 -4.71
CA PRO A 108 -23.55 46.04 -5.76
C PRO A 108 -23.73 44.56 -6.12
N ILE A 109 -24.27 43.75 -5.19
CA ILE A 109 -24.46 42.31 -5.37
C ILE A 109 -25.93 41.91 -5.52
N SER A 110 -26.85 42.87 -5.63
CA SER A 110 -28.29 42.59 -5.75
C SER A 110 -29.03 43.56 -6.68
N ARG A 111 -29.94 43.02 -7.48
CA ARG A 111 -30.84 43.77 -8.35
C ARG A 111 -32.12 44.14 -7.61
N LEU A 112 -32.04 45.23 -6.85
CA LEU A 112 -33.15 45.72 -6.02
C LEU A 112 -34.07 46.67 -6.80
N PRO A 113 -35.40 46.65 -6.55
CA PRO A 113 -36.35 47.57 -7.16
C PRO A 113 -36.32 48.94 -6.48
N LEU A 114 -35.17 49.62 -6.53
CA LEU A 114 -34.97 50.94 -5.95
C LEU A 114 -35.73 52.00 -6.73
N ILE A 115 -36.47 52.87 -6.04
CA ILE A 115 -37.10 54.07 -6.63
C ILE A 115 -36.00 54.92 -7.30
N ASP A 116 -36.27 55.34 -8.53
CA ASP A 116 -35.34 56.17 -9.31
C ASP A 116 -35.25 57.58 -8.73
N ASP A 117 -34.34 57.78 -7.78
CA ASP A 117 -34.08 59.06 -7.11
C ASP A 117 -32.99 59.90 -7.80
N SER A 118 -32.56 59.48 -9.00
CA SER A 118 -31.67 60.26 -9.86
C SER A 118 -32.37 61.50 -10.39
N ASP A 119 -31.60 62.49 -10.87
CA ASP A 119 -32.17 63.72 -11.45
C ASP A 119 -33.06 63.43 -12.68
N ASN A 120 -32.73 62.38 -13.43
CA ASN A 120 -33.49 61.87 -14.58
C ASN A 120 -34.77 61.10 -14.18
N GLY A 121 -34.90 60.72 -12.91
CA GLY A 121 -36.06 60.10 -12.30
C GLY A 121 -36.86 61.10 -11.46
N TYR A 122 -37.04 60.80 -10.17
CA TYR A 122 -37.77 61.63 -9.21
C TYR A 122 -36.90 62.68 -8.53
N GLY A 123 -35.57 62.60 -8.64
CA GLY A 123 -34.61 63.46 -7.94
C GLY A 123 -34.65 63.27 -6.42
N LYS A 124 -33.70 63.91 -5.73
CA LYS A 124 -33.56 63.74 -4.27
C LYS A 124 -34.74 64.26 -3.45
N GLY A 125 -35.59 65.13 -4.01
CA GLY A 125 -36.83 65.60 -3.36
C GLY A 125 -37.82 64.47 -3.03
N ILE A 126 -37.73 63.30 -3.67
CA ILE A 126 -38.57 62.14 -3.33
C ILE A 126 -38.36 61.67 -1.88
N HIS A 127 -37.17 61.91 -1.31
CA HIS A 127 -36.83 61.55 0.07
C HIS A 127 -37.55 62.40 1.12
N GLU A 128 -38.13 63.53 0.75
CA GLU A 128 -38.97 64.34 1.63
C GLU A 128 -40.30 63.65 1.96
N TYR A 129 -40.72 62.66 1.15
CA TYR A 129 -42.01 61.97 1.25
C TYR A 129 -41.92 60.56 1.85
N LYS A 130 -40.92 60.31 2.72
CA LYS A 130 -40.69 59.00 3.35
C LYS A 130 -41.92 58.43 4.07
N LYS A 131 -42.64 59.26 4.83
CA LYS A 131 -43.82 58.82 5.61
C LYS A 131 -44.96 58.38 4.70
N GLU A 132 -45.19 59.14 3.64
CA GLU A 132 -46.23 58.92 2.64
C GLU A 132 -45.91 57.64 1.85
N LEU A 133 -44.69 57.51 1.33
CA LEU A 133 -44.23 56.33 0.60
C LEU A 133 -44.34 55.07 1.48
N LYS A 134 -43.91 55.12 2.75
CA LYS A 134 -44.06 54.01 3.71
C LYS A 134 -45.52 53.63 3.91
N SER A 135 -46.42 54.61 4.07
CA SER A 135 -47.86 54.34 4.23
C SER A 135 -48.54 53.76 2.98
N MET A 136 -47.96 54.00 1.80
CA MET A 136 -48.34 53.38 0.53
C MET A 136 -47.74 51.97 0.34
N GLY A 137 -46.82 51.56 1.21
CA GLY A 137 -46.21 50.23 1.19
C GLY A 137 -44.80 50.17 0.60
N VAL A 138 -44.20 51.30 0.22
CA VAL A 138 -42.77 51.32 -0.16
C VAL A 138 -41.94 50.86 1.03
N VAL A 139 -40.97 49.99 0.76
CA VAL A 139 -40.05 49.51 1.78
C VAL A 139 -38.95 50.55 2.01
N LEU A 140 -38.82 50.96 3.26
CA LEU A 140 -37.77 51.89 3.71
C LEU A 140 -36.73 51.16 4.56
N ASP A 141 -37.20 50.30 5.47
CA ASP A 141 -36.37 49.62 6.45
C ASP A 141 -35.74 48.35 5.86
N PHE A 142 -34.44 48.14 6.09
CA PHE A 142 -33.70 47.00 5.54
C PHE A 142 -34.33 45.65 5.93
N LYS A 143 -34.78 45.53 7.18
CA LYS A 143 -35.44 44.32 7.71
C LYS A 143 -36.69 43.91 6.93
N ASP A 144 -37.45 44.88 6.45
CA ASP A 144 -38.69 44.61 5.72
C ASP A 144 -38.42 44.22 4.26
N GLY A 145 -37.26 44.62 3.70
CA GLY A 145 -36.91 44.39 2.32
C GLY A 145 -35.93 43.25 2.04
N VAL A 146 -35.53 42.47 3.05
CA VAL A 146 -34.64 41.29 2.86
C VAL A 146 -35.20 40.27 1.85
N ASN A 147 -36.53 40.21 1.67
CA ASN A 147 -37.14 39.36 0.65
C ASN A 147 -36.80 39.81 -0.78
N PHE A 148 -36.62 41.11 -1.02
CA PHE A 148 -36.16 41.63 -2.32
C PHE A 148 -34.71 41.24 -2.58
N VAL A 149 -33.87 41.22 -1.54
CA VAL A 149 -32.48 40.74 -1.65
C VAL A 149 -32.47 39.26 -2.04
N ALA A 150 -33.29 38.43 -1.39
CA ALA A 150 -33.40 37.01 -1.74
C ALA A 150 -33.82 36.79 -3.21
N GLY A 151 -34.79 37.57 -3.70
CA GLY A 151 -35.22 37.51 -5.10
C GLY A 151 -34.23 38.12 -6.11
N GLY A 152 -33.43 39.09 -5.68
CA GLY A 152 -32.59 39.93 -6.52
C GLY A 152 -31.08 39.66 -6.47
N LEU A 153 -30.61 38.77 -5.58
CA LEU A 153 -29.18 38.46 -5.43
C LEU A 153 -28.58 38.04 -6.79
N ARG A 154 -27.50 38.70 -7.20
CA ARG A 154 -26.75 38.39 -8.44
C ARG A 154 -25.30 38.81 -8.27
N PHE A 155 -24.40 37.83 -8.28
CA PHE A 155 -22.96 38.11 -8.33
C PHE A 155 -22.53 38.36 -9.79
N HIS A 156 -22.22 39.62 -10.11
CA HIS A 156 -21.76 40.03 -11.44
C HIS A 156 -20.27 39.73 -11.64
N ASP A 157 -19.41 40.28 -10.78
CA ASP A 157 -17.98 39.97 -10.72
C ASP A 157 -17.62 39.59 -9.28
N ILE A 158 -17.20 38.35 -9.10
CA ILE A 158 -16.86 37.78 -7.80
C ILE A 158 -15.65 38.49 -7.17
N ASN A 159 -14.70 38.94 -7.99
CA ASN A 159 -13.48 39.57 -7.51
C ASN A 159 -13.74 41.00 -6.97
N LEU A 160 -14.91 41.56 -7.23
CA LEU A 160 -15.32 42.89 -6.74
C LEU A 160 -16.14 42.82 -5.44
N ILE A 161 -16.43 41.61 -4.93
CA ILE A 161 -17.17 41.45 -3.68
C ILE A 161 -16.28 41.91 -2.52
N THR A 162 -16.67 43.03 -1.90
CA THR A 162 -15.98 43.57 -0.73
C THR A 162 -16.39 42.83 0.55
N PRO A 163 -15.62 42.97 1.65
CA PRO A 163 -16.01 42.47 2.95
C PRO A 163 -17.38 42.99 3.39
N SER A 164 -17.67 44.27 3.15
CA SER A 164 -18.95 44.88 3.52
C SER A 164 -20.13 44.31 2.74
N ASN A 165 -19.95 43.94 1.46
CA ASN A 165 -20.98 43.27 0.68
C ASN A 165 -21.33 41.89 1.28
N ALA A 166 -20.32 41.09 1.58
CA ALA A 166 -20.48 39.76 2.18
C ALA A 166 -21.15 39.81 3.56
N LEU A 167 -20.68 40.70 4.45
CA LEU A 167 -21.27 40.86 5.79
C LEU A 167 -22.72 41.37 5.72
N SER A 168 -23.03 42.27 4.77
CA SER A 168 -24.41 42.72 4.53
C SER A 168 -25.32 41.58 4.06
N LEU A 169 -24.81 40.68 3.20
CA LEU A 169 -25.53 39.48 2.79
C LEU A 169 -25.77 38.52 3.96
N LEU A 170 -24.77 38.29 4.82
CA LEU A 170 -24.94 37.48 6.03
C LEU A 170 -25.95 38.10 6.99
N LYS A 171 -25.97 39.44 7.13
CA LYS A 171 -27.02 40.17 7.86
C LYS A 171 -28.41 39.95 7.24
N CYS A 172 -28.55 39.91 5.91
CA CYS A 172 -29.81 39.54 5.27
C CYS A 172 -30.23 38.11 5.63
N ILE A 173 -29.30 37.15 5.56
CA ILE A 173 -29.55 35.73 5.86
C ILE A 173 -30.03 35.56 7.30
N ARG A 174 -29.36 36.21 8.27
CA ARG A 174 -29.78 36.28 9.68
C ARG A 174 -31.24 36.70 9.82
N LEU A 175 -31.62 37.79 9.16
CA LEU A 175 -32.98 38.34 9.23
C LEU A 175 -34.02 37.45 8.55
N LEU A 176 -33.62 36.74 7.48
CA LEU A 176 -34.48 35.75 6.82
C LEU A 176 -34.70 34.51 7.70
N MET A 177 -33.64 34.01 8.36
CA MET A 177 -33.72 32.87 9.27
C MET A 177 -34.56 33.14 10.52
N GLN A 178 -34.68 34.40 10.95
CA GLN A 178 -35.57 34.80 12.04
C GLN A 178 -37.07 34.70 11.68
N LYS A 179 -37.42 34.61 10.39
CA LYS A 179 -38.81 34.43 9.96
C LYS A 179 -39.22 32.97 10.15
N LYS A 180 -40.35 32.77 10.82
CA LYS A 180 -40.91 31.44 11.08
C LYS A 180 -41.14 30.69 9.76
N ASP A 181 -40.71 29.43 9.70
CA ASP A 181 -40.87 28.50 8.57
C ASP A 181 -40.29 29.02 7.23
N TYR A 182 -39.29 29.91 7.28
CA TYR A 182 -38.68 30.46 6.07
C TYR A 182 -37.73 29.46 5.40
N THR A 183 -37.97 29.19 4.13
CA THR A 183 -37.10 28.38 3.27
C THR A 183 -36.47 29.26 2.20
N PHE A 184 -35.17 29.10 1.95
CA PHE A 184 -34.50 29.87 0.90
C PHE A 184 -35.11 29.56 -0.48
N PRO A 185 -35.54 30.58 -1.24
CA PRO A 185 -35.95 30.41 -2.62
C PRO A 185 -34.86 29.72 -3.45
N GLU A 186 -35.24 28.86 -4.40
CA GLU A 186 -34.28 28.08 -5.21
C GLU A 186 -33.26 28.97 -5.94
N ASN A 187 -33.72 30.10 -6.51
CA ASN A 187 -32.85 31.08 -7.15
C ASN A 187 -31.84 31.71 -6.19
N PHE A 188 -32.24 31.95 -4.94
CA PHE A 188 -31.37 32.48 -3.90
C PHE A 188 -30.31 31.45 -3.49
N SER A 189 -30.74 30.21 -3.21
CA SER A 189 -29.84 29.09 -2.89
C SER A 189 -28.82 28.83 -4.00
N LYS A 190 -29.24 28.92 -5.27
CA LYS A 190 -28.36 28.78 -6.43
C LYS A 190 -27.27 29.85 -6.48
N GLU A 191 -27.63 31.11 -6.24
CA GLU A 191 -26.64 32.20 -6.21
C GLU A 191 -25.71 32.09 -5.00
N LEU A 192 -26.25 31.75 -3.82
CA LEU A 192 -25.44 31.51 -2.61
C LEU A 192 -24.42 30.39 -2.78
N SER A 193 -24.69 29.41 -3.65
CA SER A 193 -23.79 28.28 -3.93
C SER A 193 -22.63 28.63 -4.87
N ARG A 194 -22.50 29.89 -5.31
CA ARG A 194 -21.39 30.35 -6.17
C ARG A 194 -20.16 30.71 -5.34
N ASP A 195 -19.04 30.92 -6.02
CA ASP A 195 -17.73 31.11 -5.40
C ASP A 195 -17.54 32.54 -4.84
N TRP A 196 -18.33 32.98 -3.86
CA TRP A 196 -18.30 34.37 -3.39
C TRP A 196 -17.59 34.56 -2.04
N LEU A 197 -17.31 33.50 -1.29
CA LEU A 197 -16.60 33.57 -0.02
C LEU A 197 -15.09 33.47 -0.23
N LYS A 198 -14.35 34.45 0.28
CA LYS A 198 -12.90 34.48 0.23
C LYS A 198 -12.30 33.59 1.32
N THR A 199 -11.38 32.74 0.93
CA THR A 199 -10.60 31.87 1.81
C THR A 199 -9.11 32.15 1.63
N ASN A 200 -8.28 31.55 2.48
CA ASN A 200 -6.83 31.56 2.31
C ASN A 200 -6.36 30.87 1.01
N ASP A 201 -7.27 30.15 0.33
CA ASP A 201 -7.05 29.45 -0.93
C ASP A 201 -8.02 29.93 -2.03
N GLY A 202 -8.20 31.26 -2.09
CA GLY A 202 -9.02 31.94 -3.10
C GLY A 202 -10.51 32.00 -2.79
N TYR A 203 -11.30 32.46 -3.75
CA TYR A 203 -12.76 32.51 -3.64
C TYR A 203 -13.36 31.12 -3.87
N ARG A 204 -14.27 30.70 -2.98
CA ARG A 204 -14.84 29.35 -2.93
C ARG A 204 -16.35 29.42 -2.64
N PRO A 205 -17.12 28.39 -3.04
CA PRO A 205 -18.52 28.31 -2.66
C PRO A 205 -18.63 27.93 -1.18
N PRO A 206 -19.71 28.31 -0.48
CA PRO A 206 -19.81 28.09 0.96
C PRO A 206 -19.58 26.65 1.42
N ASN A 207 -20.07 25.65 0.67
CA ASN A 207 -19.87 24.23 0.97
C ASN A 207 -18.42 23.73 0.80
N LYS A 208 -17.50 24.59 0.34
CA LYS A 208 -16.05 24.37 0.26
C LYS A 208 -15.27 25.36 1.13
N CYS A 209 -15.93 25.99 2.10
CA CYS A 209 -15.32 26.90 3.05
C CYS A 209 -15.39 26.34 4.47
N ILE A 210 -14.40 26.70 5.29
CA ILE A 210 -14.37 26.36 6.72
C ILE A 210 -14.27 27.64 7.54
N LEU A 211 -15.10 27.78 8.57
CA LEU A 211 -14.95 28.85 9.55
C LEU A 211 -13.91 28.44 10.59
N PHE A 212 -12.78 29.14 10.63
CA PHE A 212 -11.72 28.87 11.59
C PHE A 212 -12.14 29.33 13.00
N ASP A 213 -11.92 28.48 14.00
CA ASP A 213 -12.14 28.78 15.41
C ASP A 213 -11.03 28.15 16.28
N SER A 214 -11.12 28.31 17.60
CA SER A 214 -10.10 27.78 18.51
C SER A 214 -9.97 26.25 18.44
N LYS A 215 -11.06 25.51 18.17
CA LYS A 215 -11.03 24.04 18.05
C LYS A 215 -10.28 23.62 16.79
N TRP A 216 -10.45 24.36 15.71
CA TRP A 216 -9.63 24.19 14.50
C TRP A 216 -8.15 24.44 14.78
N GLY A 217 -7.83 25.51 15.53
CA GLY A 217 -6.46 25.87 15.89
C GLY A 217 -5.71 24.84 16.76
N GLU A 218 -6.42 23.95 17.44
CA GLU A 218 -5.82 22.82 18.16
C GLU A 218 -5.31 21.70 17.21
N CYS A 219 -5.79 21.66 15.96
CA CYS A 219 -5.51 20.57 15.02
C CYS A 219 -4.81 21.04 13.74
N LEU A 220 -5.18 22.21 13.22
CA LEU A 220 -4.77 22.72 11.91
C LEU A 220 -4.43 24.21 11.99
N ASN A 221 -3.53 24.65 11.12
CA ASN A 221 -3.31 26.06 10.87
C ASN A 221 -4.31 26.61 9.85
N CYS A 222 -4.54 27.92 9.86
CA CYS A 222 -5.44 28.58 8.91
C CYS A 222 -5.00 28.45 7.44
N THR A 223 -3.75 28.08 7.17
CA THR A 223 -3.23 27.82 5.81
C THR A 223 -3.33 26.36 5.38
N ASP A 224 -3.74 25.45 6.26
CA ASP A 224 -3.75 24.01 5.98
C ASP A 224 -5.00 23.59 5.17
N GLY A 225 -5.98 24.48 5.01
CA GLY A 225 -7.21 24.24 4.27
C GLY A 225 -7.91 25.53 3.79
N PRO A 226 -9.11 25.42 3.18
CA PRO A 226 -9.86 26.55 2.63
C PRO A 226 -10.63 27.29 3.74
N PHE A 227 -9.89 27.79 4.73
CA PHE A 227 -10.44 28.57 5.82
C PHE A 227 -10.81 29.96 5.35
N ILE A 228 -11.97 30.46 5.78
CA ILE A 228 -12.44 31.83 5.50
C ILE A 228 -11.37 32.83 5.95
N ASP A 229 -11.06 33.78 5.07
CA ASP A 229 -10.01 34.78 5.30
C ASP A 229 -10.49 35.83 6.30
N GLU A 230 -10.26 35.57 7.58
CA GLU A 230 -10.60 36.50 8.67
C GLU A 230 -9.82 37.82 8.56
N LYS A 231 -8.63 37.85 7.94
CA LYS A 231 -7.89 39.11 7.72
C LYS A 231 -8.61 40.00 6.72
N PHE A 232 -9.29 39.40 5.75
CA PHE A 232 -10.11 40.13 4.77
C PHE A 232 -11.46 40.57 5.35
N TYR A 233 -12.17 39.67 6.06
CA TYR A 233 -13.51 39.97 6.56
C TYR A 233 -13.54 40.68 7.93
N GLY A 234 -12.45 40.64 8.68
CA GLY A 234 -12.39 41.05 10.08
C GLY A 234 -13.07 40.03 11.01
N SER A 235 -12.90 40.21 12.32
CA SER A 235 -13.43 39.31 13.35
C SER A 235 -14.96 39.27 13.41
N GLU A 236 -15.66 40.21 12.76
CA GLU A 236 -17.12 40.23 12.68
C GLU A 236 -17.67 38.97 11.99
N ILE A 237 -16.92 38.37 11.05
CA ILE A 237 -17.35 37.18 10.31
C ILE A 237 -17.68 35.99 11.24
N ALA A 238 -16.93 35.85 12.33
CA ALA A 238 -17.15 34.80 13.33
C ALA A 238 -18.50 34.94 14.05
N SER A 239 -19.04 36.16 14.13
CA SER A 239 -20.37 36.40 14.70
C SER A 239 -21.50 35.84 13.84
N TYR A 240 -21.24 35.50 12.58
CA TYR A 240 -22.21 34.95 11.62
C TYR A 240 -22.15 33.41 11.50
N LYS A 241 -21.68 32.71 12.55
CA LYS A 241 -21.50 31.25 12.54
C LYS A 241 -22.75 30.47 12.11
N GLU A 242 -23.92 30.82 12.63
CA GLU A 242 -25.17 30.11 12.30
C GLU A 242 -25.62 30.39 10.87
N GLU A 243 -25.44 31.61 10.38
CA GLU A 243 -25.74 31.97 8.99
C GLU A 243 -24.80 31.27 8.01
N LEU A 244 -23.50 31.22 8.32
CA LEU A 244 -22.49 30.51 7.54
C LEU A 244 -22.80 29.01 7.51
N LYS A 245 -23.17 28.41 8.65
CA LYS A 245 -23.62 27.01 8.72
C LYS A 245 -24.87 26.77 7.85
N ALA A 246 -25.85 27.67 7.89
CA ALA A 246 -27.09 27.55 7.13
C ALA A 246 -26.88 27.57 5.59
N ILE A 247 -25.82 28.22 5.11
CA ILE A 247 -25.46 28.23 3.68
C ILE A 247 -24.45 27.15 3.29
N GLY A 248 -24.03 26.29 4.24
CA GLY A 248 -23.19 25.13 3.98
C GLY A 248 -21.71 25.26 4.37
N VAL A 249 -21.29 26.35 4.99
CA VAL A 249 -19.92 26.46 5.53
C VAL A 249 -19.72 25.46 6.65
N ILE A 250 -18.58 24.79 6.64
CA ILE A 250 -18.21 23.84 7.68
C ILE A 250 -17.75 24.62 8.91
N VAL A 251 -18.49 24.49 10.00
CA VAL A 251 -18.18 25.17 11.27
C VAL A 251 -17.77 24.22 12.40
N GLU A 252 -18.05 22.93 12.23
CA GLU A 252 -17.73 21.88 13.21
C GLU A 252 -16.48 21.11 12.74
N VAL A 253 -15.53 20.92 13.65
CA VAL A 253 -14.20 20.36 13.36
C VAL A 253 -14.28 18.92 12.86
N GLU A 254 -15.30 18.18 13.30
CA GLU A 254 -15.57 16.79 12.93
C GLU A 254 -16.04 16.63 11.48
N ASN A 255 -16.68 17.67 10.92
CA ASN A 255 -17.33 17.61 9.61
C ASN A 255 -16.40 17.99 8.45
N GLY A 256 -15.17 18.44 8.72
CA GLY A 256 -14.26 18.94 7.68
C GLY A 256 -13.32 17.91 7.05
N CYS A 257 -13.27 16.68 7.56
CA CYS A 257 -12.32 15.66 7.10
C CYS A 257 -12.32 15.49 5.58
N GLN A 258 -13.51 15.39 4.95
CA GLN A 258 -13.62 15.23 3.50
C GLN A 258 -13.04 16.41 2.72
N LEU A 259 -13.31 17.65 3.18
CA LEU A 259 -12.84 18.85 2.51
C LEU A 259 -11.33 19.03 2.70
N ILE A 260 -10.82 18.85 3.92
CA ILE A 260 -9.38 18.91 4.21
C ILE A 260 -8.62 17.82 3.44
N ALA A 261 -9.13 16.58 3.44
CA ALA A 261 -8.51 15.49 2.68
C ALA A 261 -8.43 15.79 1.18
N SER A 262 -9.46 16.43 0.60
CA SER A 262 -9.43 16.84 -0.82
C SER A 262 -8.32 17.83 -1.16
N GLN A 263 -7.76 18.53 -0.17
CA GLN A 263 -6.66 19.47 -0.34
C GLN A 263 -5.27 18.83 -0.12
N LEU A 264 -5.17 17.57 0.33
CA LEU A 264 -3.87 16.90 0.51
C LEU A 264 -3.00 17.03 -0.75
N GLY A 265 -3.59 16.80 -1.93
CA GLY A 265 -2.88 16.84 -3.21
C GLY A 265 -2.36 18.22 -3.65
N SER A 266 -2.82 19.32 -3.05
CA SER A 266 -2.32 20.67 -3.35
C SER A 266 -1.13 21.08 -2.48
N HIS A 267 -0.86 20.32 -1.41
CA HIS A 267 0.25 20.58 -0.49
C HIS A 267 1.52 19.81 -0.89
N THR A 268 2.68 20.42 -0.66
CA THR A 268 4.01 19.82 -0.90
C THR A 268 4.92 19.86 0.32
N GLU A 269 4.49 20.56 1.39
CA GLU A 269 5.26 20.74 2.61
C GLU A 269 4.96 19.61 3.59
N LEU A 270 6.00 18.87 3.99
CA LEU A 270 5.85 17.74 4.92
C LEU A 270 5.18 18.14 6.23
N SER A 271 5.54 19.29 6.80
CA SER A 271 4.96 19.77 8.07
C SER A 271 3.44 19.95 8.01
N LYS A 272 2.92 20.45 6.87
CA LYS A 272 1.49 20.64 6.62
C LYS A 272 0.78 19.32 6.43
N ILE A 273 1.36 18.45 5.59
CA ILE A 273 0.79 17.14 5.29
C ILE A 273 0.70 16.28 6.54
N VAL A 274 1.73 16.30 7.39
CA VAL A 274 1.73 15.61 8.69
C VAL A 274 0.61 16.12 9.60
N ARG A 275 0.46 17.44 9.78
CA ARG A 275 -0.67 18.00 10.56
C ARG A 275 -2.04 17.61 9.99
N ILE A 276 -2.17 17.58 8.67
CA ILE A 276 -3.40 17.13 8.01
C ILE A 276 -3.66 15.65 8.31
N TYR A 277 -2.65 14.78 8.22
CA TYR A 277 -2.78 13.37 8.59
C TYR A 277 -3.12 13.19 10.07
N ASP A 278 -2.58 14.01 10.97
CA ASP A 278 -2.93 14.00 12.39
C ASP A 278 -4.40 14.33 12.62
N TYR A 279 -4.87 15.39 11.97
CA TYR A 279 -6.27 15.78 11.99
C TYR A 279 -7.17 14.65 11.47
N LEU A 280 -6.86 14.09 10.29
CA LEU A 280 -7.65 13.01 9.69
C LEU A 280 -7.64 11.75 10.56
N SER A 281 -6.48 11.40 11.14
CA SER A 281 -6.33 10.28 12.07
C SER A 281 -7.15 10.48 13.35
N LYS A 282 -7.10 11.67 13.95
CA LYS A 282 -7.86 12.03 15.16
C LYS A 282 -9.35 11.80 14.99
N PHE A 283 -9.89 12.09 13.81
CA PHE A 283 -11.31 11.91 13.47
C PHE A 283 -11.61 10.59 12.74
N LYS A 284 -10.66 9.65 12.70
CA LYS A 284 -10.82 8.31 12.08
C LYS A 284 -11.36 8.38 10.65
N TRP A 285 -10.88 9.36 9.88
CA TRP A 285 -11.27 9.49 8.49
C TRP A 285 -10.65 8.38 7.65
N GLU A 286 -11.41 7.81 6.72
CA GLU A 286 -10.93 6.79 5.80
C GLU A 286 -11.05 7.28 4.35
N PRO A 287 -9.99 7.14 3.54
CA PRO A 287 -10.01 7.50 2.14
C PRO A 287 -10.91 6.55 1.33
N LYS A 288 -11.58 7.10 0.31
CA LYS A 288 -12.21 6.28 -0.73
C LYS A 288 -11.12 5.54 -1.51
N SER A 289 -11.43 4.35 -2.02
CA SER A 289 -10.45 3.44 -2.64
C SER A 289 -9.61 4.08 -3.75
N GLU A 290 -10.18 5.00 -4.55
CA GLU A 290 -9.50 5.65 -5.67
C GLU A 290 -8.59 6.82 -5.25
N ASP A 291 -8.80 7.38 -4.05
CA ASP A 291 -8.08 8.56 -3.55
C ASP A 291 -6.92 8.19 -2.60
N ARG A 292 -6.63 6.90 -2.43
CA ARG A 292 -5.60 6.43 -1.50
C ARG A 292 -4.22 6.71 -2.07
N LYS A 293 -3.60 7.80 -1.65
CA LYS A 293 -2.20 8.11 -1.91
C LYS A 293 -1.50 8.61 -0.66
N ILE A 294 -0.24 8.23 -0.51
CA ILE A 294 0.61 8.62 0.61
C ILE A 294 1.73 9.50 0.07
N TRP A 295 1.97 10.63 0.74
CA TRP A 295 3.05 11.53 0.36
C TRP A 295 4.39 10.99 0.83
N ILE A 296 5.45 11.10 0.02
CA ILE A 296 6.81 10.71 0.38
C ILE A 296 7.76 11.87 0.09
N PRO A 297 8.44 12.43 1.10
CA PRO A 297 9.36 13.54 0.90
C PRO A 297 10.68 13.07 0.24
N ASN A 298 11.24 13.86 -0.69
CA ASN A 298 12.52 13.55 -1.37
C ASN A 298 13.59 14.64 -1.14
N GLY A 299 13.82 15.02 0.14
CA GLY A 299 14.92 15.90 0.57
C GLY A 299 14.89 17.37 0.10
N SER A 300 14.09 17.69 -0.91
CA SER A 300 13.73 19.05 -1.35
C SER A 300 12.22 19.25 -1.20
N HIS A 301 11.69 20.46 -1.40
CA HIS A 301 10.24 20.73 -1.43
C HIS A 301 9.46 20.01 -2.56
N LYS A 302 10.02 18.94 -3.11
CA LYS A 302 9.43 18.05 -4.10
C LYS A 302 9.40 16.64 -3.48
N GLY A 303 8.21 16.16 -3.19
CA GLY A 303 7.94 14.77 -2.84
C GLY A 303 7.11 14.09 -3.92
N VAL A 304 6.76 12.82 -3.69
CA VAL A 304 5.99 12.01 -4.63
C VAL A 304 4.80 11.39 -3.89
N TRP A 305 3.65 11.36 -4.55
CA TRP A 305 2.50 10.60 -4.10
C TRP A 305 2.62 9.16 -4.57
N VAL A 306 2.66 8.22 -3.65
CA VAL A 306 2.79 6.78 -3.92
C VAL A 306 1.52 6.03 -3.51
N SER A 307 1.31 4.86 -4.12
CA SER A 307 0.19 3.99 -3.78
C SER A 307 0.46 3.27 -2.45
N PRO A 308 -0.55 3.06 -1.59
CA PRO A 308 -0.40 2.27 -0.36
C PRO A 308 0.11 0.85 -0.60
N GLU A 309 -0.21 0.27 -1.75
CA GLU A 309 0.19 -1.08 -2.16
C GLU A 309 1.70 -1.20 -2.38
N ASP A 310 2.37 -0.08 -2.72
CA ASP A 310 3.81 0.03 -2.90
C ASP A 310 4.54 0.40 -1.58
N CYS A 311 3.80 0.44 -0.45
CA CYS A 311 4.30 0.87 0.85
C CYS A 311 4.25 -0.25 1.89
N VAL A 312 5.19 -0.18 2.84
CA VAL A 312 5.15 -0.94 4.09
C VAL A 312 5.46 -0.02 5.26
N ILE A 313 4.88 -0.29 6.42
CA ILE A 313 5.17 0.49 7.64
C ILE A 313 6.65 0.37 8.01
N SER A 314 7.14 -0.86 8.11
CA SER A 314 8.53 -1.14 8.50
C SER A 314 9.09 -2.33 7.74
N ASP A 315 10.37 -2.26 7.40
CA ASP A 315 11.13 -3.40 6.86
C ASP A 315 12.32 -3.73 7.76
N LYS A 316 12.08 -4.64 8.71
CA LYS A 316 13.12 -5.12 9.64
C LYS A 316 14.21 -5.94 8.94
N SER A 317 13.96 -6.44 7.73
CA SER A 317 14.95 -7.18 6.95
C SER A 317 15.87 -6.26 6.16
N GLU A 318 15.45 -5.01 5.91
CA GLU A 318 16.17 -4.05 5.07
C GLU A 318 16.41 -4.54 3.63
N LEU A 319 15.67 -5.58 3.19
CA LEU A 319 15.81 -6.17 1.86
C LEU A 319 15.03 -5.41 0.79
N PHE A 320 13.98 -4.66 1.18
CA PHE A 320 12.97 -4.14 0.26
C PHE A 320 13.14 -2.66 -0.05
N SER A 321 14.20 -2.01 0.45
CA SER A 321 14.41 -0.57 0.28
C SER A 321 14.43 -0.07 -1.17
N LEU A 322 14.68 -0.95 -2.15
CA LEU A 322 14.66 -0.65 -3.58
C LEU A 322 13.29 -0.90 -4.26
N GLN A 323 12.41 -1.68 -3.63
CA GLN A 323 11.16 -2.17 -4.23
C GLN A 323 9.92 -1.57 -3.55
N LEU A 324 9.98 -1.36 -2.24
CA LEU A 324 8.88 -0.87 -1.43
C LEU A 324 9.29 0.42 -0.71
N THR A 325 8.32 1.29 -0.53
CA THR A 325 8.51 2.52 0.26
C THR A 325 8.29 2.22 1.74
N ILE A 326 9.31 2.47 2.55
CA ILE A 326 9.27 2.18 4.00
C ILE A 326 8.86 3.45 4.74
N LEU A 327 7.67 3.45 5.36
CA LEU A 327 7.04 4.66 5.90
C LEU A 327 7.64 5.12 7.25
N ASP A 328 8.15 4.20 8.08
CA ASP A 328 8.79 4.53 9.37
C ASP A 328 10.05 5.40 9.24
N LYS A 329 10.61 5.52 8.03
CA LYS A 329 11.71 6.45 7.72
C LYS A 329 11.28 7.91 7.61
N TYR A 330 9.98 8.15 7.40
CA TYR A 330 9.44 9.47 7.09
C TYR A 330 8.38 9.95 8.10
N TYR A 331 7.71 9.01 8.76
CA TYR A 331 6.57 9.27 9.64
C TYR A 331 6.73 8.51 10.96
N ASP A 332 6.55 9.20 12.08
CA ASP A 332 6.61 8.58 13.41
C ASP A 332 5.22 8.19 13.93
N HIS A 333 4.29 9.15 13.93
CA HIS A 333 3.01 9.03 14.65
C HIS A 333 1.82 8.68 13.73
N ASN A 334 1.94 8.85 12.41
CA ASN A 334 0.88 8.51 11.45
C ASN A 334 0.90 7.03 11.01
N LEU A 335 1.85 6.21 11.47
CA LEU A 335 2.01 4.83 11.00
C LEU A 335 0.77 3.97 11.24
N PHE A 336 0.13 4.10 12.41
CA PHE A 336 -1.12 3.40 12.71
C PHE A 336 -2.26 3.85 11.78
N PHE A 337 -2.31 5.14 11.45
CA PHE A 337 -3.29 5.70 10.54
C PHE A 337 -3.14 5.13 9.12
N PHE A 338 -1.90 5.01 8.61
CA PHE A 338 -1.66 4.38 7.32
C PHE A 338 -2.05 2.90 7.30
N SER A 339 -1.78 2.15 8.37
CA SER A 339 -2.18 0.74 8.43
C SER A 339 -3.71 0.57 8.51
N SER A 340 -4.40 1.39 9.30
CA SER A 340 -5.85 1.27 9.52
C SER A 340 -6.69 1.88 8.39
N ALA A 341 -6.42 3.12 7.98
CA ALA A 341 -7.22 3.83 6.99
C ALA A 341 -6.77 3.54 5.54
N PHE A 342 -5.47 3.43 5.30
CA PHE A 342 -4.92 3.19 3.95
C PHE A 342 -4.64 1.72 3.66
N GLN A 343 -4.81 0.83 4.64
CA GLN A 343 -4.55 -0.62 4.52
C GLN A 343 -3.09 -0.94 4.17
N VAL A 344 -2.15 -0.07 4.58
CA VAL A 344 -0.72 -0.32 4.39
C VAL A 344 -0.28 -1.53 5.24
N LYS A 345 0.47 -2.44 4.61
CA LYS A 345 1.01 -3.63 5.28
C LYS A 345 2.02 -3.22 6.36
N ASN A 346 1.96 -3.86 7.54
CA ASN A 346 2.91 -3.59 8.63
C ASN A 346 4.35 -4.01 8.31
N SER A 347 4.50 -5.07 7.51
CA SER A 347 5.77 -5.61 7.05
C SER A 347 5.60 -6.25 5.67
N PRO A 348 6.68 -6.45 4.90
CA PRO A 348 6.62 -7.21 3.65
C PRO A 348 5.98 -8.59 3.85
N SER A 349 5.09 -8.97 2.93
CA SER A 349 4.42 -10.27 2.93
C SER A 349 5.27 -11.35 2.26
N ILE A 350 4.86 -12.62 2.38
CA ILE A 350 5.53 -13.72 1.67
C ILE A 350 5.54 -13.50 0.15
N GLU A 351 4.45 -12.95 -0.41
CA GLU A 351 4.36 -12.60 -1.83
C GLU A 351 5.41 -11.56 -2.24
N ASP A 352 5.68 -10.58 -1.36
CA ASP A 352 6.72 -9.58 -1.60
C ASP A 352 8.12 -10.25 -1.63
N TYR A 353 8.40 -11.19 -0.71
CA TYR A 353 9.61 -12.01 -0.75
C TYR A 353 9.71 -12.87 -2.02
N CYS A 354 8.61 -13.48 -2.47
CA CYS A 354 8.59 -14.25 -3.70
C CYS A 354 8.98 -13.38 -4.92
N LYS A 355 8.41 -12.17 -5.01
CA LYS A 355 8.74 -11.20 -6.05
C LYS A 355 10.20 -10.76 -5.98
N LEU A 356 10.71 -10.49 -4.77
CA LEU A 356 12.11 -10.13 -4.54
C LEU A 356 13.06 -11.21 -5.07
N TRP A 357 12.80 -12.49 -4.75
CA TRP A 357 13.63 -13.58 -5.24
C TRP A 357 13.61 -13.69 -6.77
N LYS A 358 12.44 -13.57 -7.40
CA LYS A 358 12.32 -13.58 -8.87
C LYS A 358 13.11 -12.44 -9.53
N VAL A 359 13.13 -11.25 -8.92
CA VAL A 359 13.99 -10.14 -9.38
C VAL A 359 15.46 -10.53 -9.30
N TRP A 360 15.89 -11.14 -8.19
CA TRP A 360 17.27 -11.61 -8.05
C TRP A 360 17.63 -12.70 -9.08
N GLU A 361 16.76 -13.71 -9.28
CA GLU A 361 16.94 -14.79 -10.26
C GLU A 361 17.14 -14.26 -11.69
N ASN A 362 16.41 -13.21 -12.06
CA ASN A 362 16.42 -12.63 -13.40
C ASN A 362 17.54 -11.59 -13.61
N SER A 363 17.96 -10.90 -12.55
CA SER A 363 18.98 -9.84 -12.64
C SER A 363 20.39 -10.36 -12.88
N GLY A 364 20.69 -11.61 -12.51
CA GLY A 364 22.05 -12.16 -12.50
C GLY A 364 22.99 -11.49 -11.48
N HIS A 365 22.45 -10.70 -10.56
CA HIS A 365 23.19 -10.03 -9.49
C HIS A 365 23.70 -11.04 -8.46
N SER A 366 24.95 -10.88 -8.00
CA SER A 366 25.45 -11.61 -6.85
C SER A 366 24.81 -11.09 -5.57
N LEU A 367 24.39 -12.01 -4.70
CA LEU A 367 23.83 -11.68 -3.39
C LEU A 367 24.92 -11.67 -2.33
N SER A 368 24.78 -10.81 -1.33
CA SER A 368 25.62 -10.91 -0.13
C SER A 368 25.14 -12.05 0.78
N HIS A 369 26.05 -12.55 1.63
CA HIS A 369 25.71 -13.52 2.67
C HIS A 369 24.60 -13.02 3.60
N ASP A 370 24.59 -11.72 3.93
CA ASP A 370 23.54 -11.10 4.75
C ASP A 370 22.18 -11.12 4.05
N GLN A 371 22.12 -10.74 2.77
CA GLN A 371 20.87 -10.74 2.00
C GLN A 371 20.25 -12.13 1.91
N CYS A 372 21.08 -13.12 1.54
CA CYS A 372 20.65 -14.51 1.41
C CYS A 372 20.22 -15.08 2.77
N TRP A 373 20.96 -14.76 3.84
CA TRP A 373 20.60 -15.18 5.20
C TRP A 373 19.26 -14.59 5.65
N LYS A 374 19.06 -13.28 5.50
CA LYS A 374 17.81 -12.62 5.89
C LYS A 374 16.61 -13.17 5.13
N PHE A 375 16.77 -13.40 3.82
CA PHE A 375 15.74 -13.99 2.97
C PHE A 375 15.33 -15.38 3.45
N TRP A 376 16.28 -16.32 3.52
CA TRP A 376 15.97 -17.70 3.89
C TRP A 376 15.54 -17.83 5.35
N SER A 377 16.04 -16.97 6.24
CA SER A 377 15.57 -16.92 7.63
C SER A 377 14.09 -16.55 7.72
N TYR A 378 13.62 -15.64 6.86
CA TYR A 378 12.21 -15.31 6.78
C TYR A 378 11.41 -16.49 6.23
N ILE A 379 11.81 -17.05 5.08
CA ILE A 379 11.11 -18.17 4.43
C ILE A 379 10.95 -19.34 5.42
N ILE A 380 12.03 -19.76 6.08
CA ILE A 380 12.00 -20.89 7.04
C ILE A 380 11.10 -20.62 8.25
N ARG A 381 11.02 -19.38 8.73
CA ARG A 381 10.14 -19.01 9.85
C ARG A 381 8.67 -19.02 9.46
N HIS A 382 8.36 -18.85 8.18
CA HIS A 382 7.02 -18.80 7.64
C HIS A 382 6.65 -20.09 6.86
N SER A 383 7.38 -21.18 7.09
CA SER A 383 7.29 -22.44 6.33
C SER A 383 6.03 -23.31 6.52
N SER A 384 4.96 -22.76 7.06
CA SER A 384 3.69 -23.46 7.28
C SER A 384 2.57 -22.99 6.36
N SER A 385 2.84 -21.99 5.51
CA SER A 385 1.85 -21.40 4.60
C SER A 385 1.67 -22.21 3.31
N LYS A 386 0.48 -22.19 2.73
CA LYS A 386 0.21 -22.89 1.45
C LYS A 386 0.90 -22.16 0.28
N GLU A 387 1.03 -20.85 0.42
CA GLU A 387 1.64 -19.92 -0.52
C GLU A 387 3.16 -20.19 -0.66
N GLU A 388 3.84 -20.54 0.43
CA GLU A 388 5.26 -20.92 0.40
C GLU A 388 5.48 -22.16 -0.49
N LYS A 389 4.67 -23.21 -0.34
CA LYS A 389 4.85 -24.44 -1.12
C LYS A 389 4.78 -24.18 -2.63
N SER A 390 3.79 -23.39 -3.05
CA SER A 390 3.66 -23.00 -4.47
C SER A 390 4.89 -22.23 -4.96
N PHE A 391 5.40 -21.30 -4.14
CA PHE A 391 6.59 -20.53 -4.50
C PHE A 391 7.86 -21.39 -4.56
N LEU A 392 8.07 -22.27 -3.58
CA LEU A 392 9.22 -23.16 -3.54
C LEU A 392 9.27 -24.11 -4.74
N ASP A 393 8.10 -24.56 -5.23
CA ASP A 393 7.99 -25.37 -6.44
C ASP A 393 8.39 -24.57 -7.70
N GLU A 394 8.10 -23.26 -7.72
CA GLU A 394 8.44 -22.32 -8.81
C GLU A 394 9.90 -21.83 -8.80
N LEU A 395 10.69 -22.17 -7.77
CA LEU A 395 12.11 -21.80 -7.72
C LEU A 395 12.89 -22.54 -8.81
N GLU A 396 13.55 -21.76 -9.68
CA GLU A 396 14.41 -22.30 -10.74
C GLU A 396 15.88 -22.28 -10.35
N LYS A 397 16.29 -21.27 -9.56
CA LYS A 397 17.66 -21.08 -9.13
C LYS A 397 17.80 -21.10 -7.62
N VAL A 398 18.92 -21.65 -7.15
CA VAL A 398 19.26 -21.78 -5.73
C VAL A 398 20.58 -21.06 -5.44
N PRO A 399 20.79 -20.60 -4.20
CA PRO A 399 22.02 -19.92 -3.84
C PRO A 399 23.19 -20.90 -3.80
N THR A 400 24.32 -20.46 -4.34
CA THR A 400 25.59 -21.19 -4.38
C THR A 400 26.73 -20.26 -3.99
N ALA A 401 27.77 -20.79 -3.36
CA ALA A 401 28.94 -20.01 -2.99
C ALA A 401 30.21 -20.84 -3.15
N ASN A 402 31.27 -20.21 -3.66
CA ASN A 402 32.59 -20.82 -3.65
C ASN A 402 33.23 -20.70 -2.26
N SER A 403 33.97 -21.73 -1.87
CA SER A 403 34.79 -21.72 -0.66
C SER A 403 35.73 -20.50 -0.67
N GLY A 404 35.50 -19.55 0.24
CA GLY A 404 36.29 -18.32 0.37
C GLY A 404 35.79 -17.08 -0.41
N CYS A 405 34.65 -17.17 -1.11
CA CYS A 405 34.05 -16.02 -1.80
C CYS A 405 32.93 -15.36 -0.97
N ASN A 406 32.90 -14.03 -0.98
CA ASN A 406 31.85 -13.26 -0.30
C ASN A 406 30.55 -13.15 -1.11
N ASP A 407 30.58 -13.52 -2.39
CA ASP A 407 29.46 -13.36 -3.30
C ASP A 407 28.72 -14.69 -3.50
N ILE A 408 27.40 -14.65 -3.32
CA ILE A 408 26.50 -15.77 -3.56
C ILE A 408 25.92 -15.62 -4.96
N VAL A 409 25.98 -16.67 -5.75
CA VAL A 409 25.45 -16.70 -7.11
C VAL A 409 24.22 -17.61 -7.14
N LEU A 410 23.16 -17.18 -7.83
CA LEU A 410 21.98 -18.00 -8.05
C LEU A 410 22.16 -18.83 -9.33
N LEU A 411 22.22 -20.16 -9.18
CA LEU A 411 22.40 -21.11 -10.28
C LEU A 411 21.22 -22.06 -10.40
N ASN A 412 21.02 -22.62 -11.60
CA ASN A 412 19.89 -23.52 -11.87
C ASN A 412 19.94 -24.72 -10.92
N LYS A 413 18.82 -25.02 -10.25
CA LYS A 413 18.72 -26.11 -9.26
C LYS A 413 19.09 -27.50 -9.80
N HIS A 414 19.03 -27.71 -11.11
CA HIS A 414 19.41 -28.97 -11.75
C HIS A 414 20.94 -29.14 -11.92
N ASP A 415 21.70 -28.04 -11.83
CA ASP A 415 23.17 -28.00 -11.93
C ASP A 415 23.87 -27.81 -10.58
N VAL A 416 23.09 -27.73 -9.50
CA VAL A 416 23.56 -27.55 -8.14
C VAL A 416 23.24 -28.80 -7.33
N PHE A 417 24.12 -29.15 -6.40
CA PHE A 417 24.05 -30.40 -5.63
C PHE A 417 24.11 -30.16 -4.12
N VAL A 418 23.45 -31.02 -3.37
CA VAL A 418 23.66 -31.18 -1.94
C VAL A 418 24.88 -32.07 -1.72
N ALA A 419 25.87 -31.56 -0.98
CA ALA A 419 27.08 -32.29 -0.63
C ALA A 419 26.82 -33.26 0.54
N ASP A 420 26.31 -34.45 0.22
CA ASP A 420 26.10 -35.56 1.16
C ASP A 420 27.34 -36.47 1.30
N ASP A 421 28.21 -36.49 0.29
CA ASP A 421 29.52 -37.15 0.32
C ASP A 421 30.65 -36.10 0.32
N LEU A 422 31.42 -36.05 1.41
CA LEU A 422 32.50 -35.06 1.59
C LEU A 422 33.71 -35.33 0.68
N GLN A 423 34.01 -36.58 0.33
CA GLN A 423 35.12 -36.90 -0.58
C GLN A 423 34.79 -36.42 -2.00
N LEU A 424 33.57 -36.72 -2.46
CA LEU A 424 33.09 -36.21 -3.75
C LEU A 424 33.00 -34.69 -3.76
N LYS A 425 32.53 -34.10 -2.65
CA LYS A 425 32.50 -32.64 -2.49
C LYS A 425 33.88 -32.03 -2.72
N ASP A 426 34.89 -32.49 -1.98
CA ASP A 426 36.25 -31.94 -2.06
C ASP A 426 36.85 -32.10 -3.48
N LEU A 427 36.61 -33.25 -4.12
CA LEU A 427 37.06 -33.53 -5.49
C LEU A 427 36.47 -32.56 -6.52
N PHE A 428 35.15 -32.34 -6.48
CA PHE A 428 34.49 -31.49 -7.44
C PHE A 428 34.62 -29.99 -7.13
N GLU A 429 34.74 -29.58 -5.87
CA GLU A 429 35.02 -28.18 -5.51
C GLU A 429 36.37 -27.72 -6.08
N GLN A 430 37.39 -28.58 -6.11
CA GLN A 430 38.72 -28.24 -6.64
C GLN A 430 38.76 -28.15 -8.18
N CYS A 431 37.90 -28.91 -8.87
CA CYS A 431 37.92 -29.00 -10.33
C CYS A 431 36.98 -27.98 -11.00
N SER A 432 35.91 -27.56 -10.32
CA SER A 432 34.92 -26.67 -10.92
C SER A 432 35.30 -25.19 -10.78
N ALA A 433 35.25 -24.45 -11.90
CA ALA A 433 35.41 -23.00 -11.89
C ALA A 433 34.18 -22.26 -11.32
N GLN A 434 33.00 -22.91 -11.31
CA GLN A 434 31.76 -22.36 -10.75
C GLN A 434 31.33 -23.17 -9.52
N PRO A 435 30.68 -22.54 -8.53
CA PRO A 435 30.17 -23.27 -7.38
C PRO A 435 29.07 -24.24 -7.82
N ILE A 436 29.24 -25.53 -7.55
CA ILE A 436 28.23 -26.55 -7.88
C ILE A 436 27.46 -27.03 -6.64
N PHE A 437 27.79 -26.51 -5.46
CA PHE A 437 27.14 -26.90 -4.21
C PHE A 437 26.26 -25.78 -3.67
N VAL A 438 25.14 -26.17 -3.05
CA VAL A 438 24.24 -25.23 -2.40
C VAL A 438 24.95 -24.45 -1.29
N TRP A 439 24.61 -23.18 -1.18
CA TRP A 439 25.09 -22.31 -0.11
C TRP A 439 24.44 -22.66 1.23
N TYR A 440 25.23 -22.51 2.30
CA TYR A 440 24.75 -22.58 3.67
C TYR A 440 25.29 -21.40 4.49
N PRO A 441 24.54 -20.91 5.49
CA PRO A 441 25.02 -19.88 6.39
C PRO A 441 26.26 -20.38 7.16
N GLN A 442 27.31 -19.56 7.17
CA GLN A 442 28.52 -19.80 7.96
C GLN A 442 28.76 -18.60 8.91
N PRO A 443 28.73 -18.80 10.24
CA PRO A 443 28.41 -20.06 10.94
C PRO A 443 26.93 -20.45 10.81
N SER A 444 26.62 -21.73 11.06
CA SER A 444 25.24 -22.17 11.21
C SER A 444 24.62 -21.51 12.44
N MET A 445 23.51 -20.80 12.25
CA MET A 445 22.83 -20.07 13.33
C MET A 445 21.53 -20.80 13.73
N PRO A 446 21.08 -20.72 14.99
CA PRO A 446 19.85 -21.39 15.44
C PRO A 446 18.58 -20.99 14.66
N VAL A 447 18.56 -19.76 14.15
CA VAL A 447 17.43 -19.21 13.37
C VAL A 447 17.34 -19.82 11.97
N LEU A 448 18.46 -20.24 11.41
CA LEU A 448 18.56 -20.87 10.10
C LEU A 448 19.45 -22.12 10.17
N PRO A 449 18.95 -23.22 10.79
CA PRO A 449 19.71 -24.45 10.91
C PRO A 449 20.01 -25.03 9.53
N ARG A 450 21.27 -25.44 9.32
CA ARG A 450 21.70 -26.10 8.09
C ARG A 450 20.82 -27.29 7.69
N THR A 451 20.37 -28.07 8.67
CA THR A 451 19.49 -29.24 8.45
C THR A 451 18.16 -28.86 7.82
N LYS A 452 17.52 -27.78 8.29
CA LYS A 452 16.26 -27.30 7.72
C LYS A 452 16.44 -26.80 6.28
N LEU A 453 17.53 -26.09 6.00
CA LEU A 453 17.85 -25.67 4.63
C LEU A 453 18.08 -26.86 3.70
N LEU A 454 18.76 -27.89 4.18
CA LEU A 454 18.98 -29.13 3.43
C LEU A 454 17.66 -29.81 3.08
N GLU A 455 16.73 -29.93 4.03
CA GLU A 455 15.38 -30.45 3.76
C GLU A 455 14.63 -29.62 2.72
N VAL A 456 14.75 -28.29 2.77
CA VAL A 456 14.13 -27.39 1.79
C VAL A 456 14.74 -27.60 0.41
N PHE A 457 16.06 -27.62 0.28
CA PHE A 457 16.74 -27.84 -1.00
C PHE A 457 16.40 -29.20 -1.61
N GLN A 458 16.30 -30.26 -0.80
CA GLN A 458 15.85 -31.56 -1.25
C GLN A 458 14.38 -31.53 -1.72
N LYS A 459 13.48 -30.85 -0.98
CA LYS A 459 12.06 -30.72 -1.35
C LYS A 459 11.86 -30.00 -2.69
N ILE A 460 12.65 -28.96 -2.98
CA ILE A 460 12.54 -28.22 -4.25
C ILE A 460 13.23 -28.92 -5.44
N GLY A 461 13.82 -30.11 -5.21
CA GLY A 461 14.37 -30.98 -6.24
C GLY A 461 15.88 -30.84 -6.50
N VAL A 462 16.64 -30.25 -5.57
CA VAL A 462 18.12 -30.27 -5.64
C VAL A 462 18.61 -31.69 -5.35
N ARG A 463 19.40 -32.25 -6.25
CA ARG A 463 19.92 -33.63 -6.15
C ARG A 463 21.12 -33.71 -5.19
N THR A 464 21.35 -34.89 -4.62
CA THR A 464 22.59 -35.19 -3.88
C THR A 464 23.74 -35.47 -4.85
N ILE A 465 24.98 -35.25 -4.41
CA ILE A 465 26.15 -35.51 -5.24
C ILE A 465 26.39 -37.00 -5.43
N SER A 466 26.18 -37.81 -4.39
CA SER A 466 26.37 -39.26 -4.43
C SER A 466 25.50 -39.95 -5.49
N GLU A 467 24.22 -39.54 -5.62
CA GLU A 467 23.27 -40.09 -6.60
C GLU A 467 23.51 -39.58 -8.03
N SER A 468 24.15 -38.42 -8.17
CA SER A 468 24.32 -37.75 -9.46
C SER A 468 25.61 -38.13 -10.19
N VAL A 469 26.59 -38.67 -9.46
CA VAL A 469 27.91 -39.02 -10.00
C VAL A 469 27.93 -40.46 -10.51
N LYS A 470 28.42 -40.65 -11.73
CA LYS A 470 28.71 -41.97 -12.27
C LYS A 470 30.17 -42.33 -12.01
N LYS A 471 30.39 -43.38 -11.22
CA LYS A 471 31.71 -43.98 -11.02
C LYS A 471 32.06 -44.83 -12.24
N GLU A 472 33.16 -44.52 -12.89
CA GLU A 472 33.73 -45.30 -13.99
C GLU A 472 35.11 -45.79 -13.56
N GLU A 473 35.25 -47.11 -13.47
CA GLU A 473 36.54 -47.71 -13.15
C GLU A 473 37.38 -47.75 -14.41
N VAL A 474 38.49 -47.01 -14.41
CA VAL A 474 39.42 -47.01 -15.54
C VAL A 474 40.04 -48.41 -15.63
N SER A 475 40.07 -48.98 -16.83
CA SER A 475 40.78 -50.24 -17.05
C SER A 475 42.25 -50.05 -16.69
N ILE A 476 42.80 -50.97 -15.89
CA ILE A 476 44.25 -51.03 -15.70
C ILE A 476 44.80 -51.43 -17.08
N THR A 477 45.50 -50.50 -17.73
CA THR A 477 46.11 -50.73 -19.04
C THR A 477 47.03 -51.94 -18.96
N LYS A 478 47.01 -52.79 -19.99
CA LYS A 478 47.78 -54.05 -20.06
C LYS A 478 49.31 -53.89 -20.06
N ASP A 479 49.82 -52.67 -19.85
CA ASP A 479 51.24 -52.33 -19.93
C ASP A 479 51.83 -52.05 -18.53
N ALA A 480 51.54 -52.91 -17.55
CA ALA A 480 52.18 -52.85 -16.23
C ALA A 480 53.21 -53.98 -16.10
N GLU A 481 54.40 -53.77 -16.66
CA GLU A 481 55.58 -54.66 -16.48
C GLU A 481 56.12 -54.66 -15.03
N ASN A 482 55.40 -54.10 -14.05
CA ASN A 482 55.83 -53.90 -12.66
C ASN A 482 54.78 -54.37 -11.61
N GLU A 483 53.96 -55.38 -11.92
CA GLU A 483 53.08 -56.00 -10.92
C GLU A 483 53.88 -57.01 -10.08
N GLN A 484 54.03 -56.75 -8.78
CA GLN A 484 54.65 -57.70 -7.85
C GLN A 484 53.57 -58.51 -7.11
N VAL A 485 53.63 -59.83 -7.20
CA VAL A 485 52.71 -60.72 -6.46
C VAL A 485 53.09 -60.67 -4.98
N VAL A 486 52.14 -60.27 -4.14
CA VAL A 486 52.31 -60.25 -2.67
C VAL A 486 51.95 -61.61 -2.11
N SER A 487 52.58 -62.01 -0.99
CA SER A 487 52.14 -63.18 -0.24
C SER A 487 50.67 -63.02 0.16
N LYS A 488 49.82 -63.93 -0.33
CA LYS A 488 48.37 -63.95 -0.09
C LYS A 488 48.01 -63.88 1.40
N ASP A 489 48.83 -64.52 2.23
CA ASP A 489 48.63 -64.61 3.69
C ASP A 489 48.84 -63.28 4.42
N ALA A 490 49.50 -62.29 3.79
CA ALA A 490 49.74 -60.98 4.40
C ALA A 490 48.49 -60.08 4.43
N LEU A 491 47.53 -60.30 3.52
CA LEU A 491 46.32 -59.46 3.40
C LEU A 491 45.02 -60.28 3.52
N ILE A 492 45.02 -61.54 3.04
CA ILE A 492 43.87 -62.44 3.09
C ILE A 492 44.20 -63.58 4.06
N GLY A 493 44.40 -63.21 5.33
CA GLY A 493 44.75 -64.13 6.40
C GLY A 493 43.54 -64.75 7.11
N LYS A 494 43.81 -65.74 7.97
CA LYS A 494 42.82 -66.44 8.79
C LYS A 494 41.94 -65.51 9.63
N GLY A 495 42.51 -64.44 10.20
CA GLY A 495 41.76 -63.44 10.98
C GLY A 495 40.68 -62.72 10.16
N LEU A 496 40.99 -62.32 8.92
CA LEU A 496 40.03 -61.68 8.01
C LEU A 496 38.86 -62.62 7.68
N ILE A 497 39.18 -63.85 7.26
CA ILE A 497 38.15 -64.83 6.86
C ILE A 497 37.27 -65.21 8.04
N LYS A 498 37.85 -65.40 9.23
CA LYS A 498 37.12 -65.68 10.46
C LYS A 498 36.13 -64.56 10.82
N LEU A 499 36.58 -63.31 10.71
CA LEU A 499 35.74 -62.14 10.97
C LEU A 499 34.59 -62.04 9.97
N ILE A 500 34.87 -62.21 8.67
CA ILE A 500 33.84 -62.20 7.63
C ILE A 500 32.81 -63.31 7.88
N LEU A 501 33.25 -64.56 8.07
CA LEU A 501 32.32 -65.68 8.31
C LEU A 501 31.46 -65.46 9.56
N GLY A 502 32.03 -64.93 10.64
CA GLY A 502 31.26 -64.61 11.83
C GLY A 502 30.27 -63.46 11.63
N PHE A 503 30.55 -62.51 10.73
CA PHE A 503 29.59 -61.51 10.29
C PHE A 503 28.48 -62.12 9.43
N LEU A 504 28.85 -62.96 8.45
CA LEU A 504 27.91 -63.61 7.53
C LEU A 504 26.98 -64.61 8.25
N ALA A 505 27.42 -65.17 9.37
CA ALA A 505 26.63 -66.04 10.25
C ALA A 505 25.53 -65.29 11.02
N HIS A 506 25.48 -63.96 10.95
CA HIS A 506 24.46 -63.18 11.63
C HIS A 506 23.05 -63.45 11.05
N PRO A 507 22.02 -63.70 11.89
CA PRO A 507 20.68 -64.09 11.41
C PRO A 507 20.00 -63.11 10.44
N SER A 508 20.40 -61.83 10.43
CA SER A 508 19.85 -60.82 9.52
C SER A 508 20.19 -61.09 8.05
N LEU A 509 21.34 -61.72 7.77
CA LEU A 509 21.80 -62.01 6.40
C LEU A 509 21.15 -63.25 5.80
N LYS A 510 20.58 -64.13 6.64
CA LYS A 510 19.87 -65.36 6.23
C LYS A 510 20.71 -66.28 5.32
N MET A 511 22.03 -66.29 5.50
CA MET A 511 22.93 -67.12 4.70
C MET A 511 23.14 -68.50 5.33
N ASP A 512 22.94 -69.55 4.54
CA ASP A 512 23.29 -70.91 4.92
C ASP A 512 24.81 -71.17 4.85
N GLU A 513 25.26 -72.34 5.30
CA GLU A 513 26.67 -72.72 5.30
C GLU A 513 27.34 -72.57 3.91
N LYS A 514 26.67 -73.03 2.85
CA LYS A 514 27.23 -73.02 1.49
C LYS A 514 27.34 -71.61 0.96
N GLU A 515 26.34 -70.78 1.24
CA GLU A 515 26.32 -69.38 0.83
C GLU A 515 27.45 -68.59 1.52
N ARG A 516 27.65 -68.79 2.84
CA ARG A 516 28.75 -68.13 3.57
C ARG A 516 30.12 -68.55 3.04
N HIS A 517 30.35 -69.85 2.85
CA HIS A 517 31.62 -70.35 2.32
C HIS A 517 31.87 -69.85 0.90
N LYS A 518 30.85 -69.84 0.02
CA LYS A 518 30.95 -69.32 -1.34
C LYS A 518 31.29 -67.82 -1.37
N ALA A 519 30.75 -67.03 -0.45
CA ALA A 519 31.01 -65.60 -0.36
C ALA A 519 32.49 -65.29 -0.05
N VAL A 520 33.13 -66.11 0.80
CA VAL A 520 34.57 -65.98 1.10
C VAL A 520 35.47 -66.72 0.11
N GLU A 521 34.96 -67.72 -0.60
CA GLU A 521 35.71 -68.49 -1.60
C GLU A 521 36.23 -67.60 -2.74
N GLY A 522 35.44 -66.61 -3.20
CA GLY A 522 35.90 -65.64 -4.19
C GLY A 522 37.10 -64.81 -3.71
N LEU A 523 37.13 -64.47 -2.42
CA LEU A 523 38.25 -63.76 -1.80
C LEU A 523 39.47 -64.70 -1.62
N LEU A 524 39.23 -65.92 -1.18
CA LEU A 524 40.27 -66.95 -1.04
C LEU A 524 40.87 -67.35 -2.39
N ASN A 525 40.14 -67.27 -3.50
CA ASN A 525 40.68 -67.59 -4.82
C ASN A 525 41.34 -66.38 -5.50
N ALA A 526 41.26 -65.19 -4.91
CA ALA A 526 41.82 -63.99 -5.49
C ALA A 526 43.35 -63.96 -5.37
N THR A 527 44.02 -63.47 -6.42
CA THR A 527 45.46 -63.17 -6.41
C THR A 527 45.68 -61.69 -6.11
N VAL A 528 46.56 -61.39 -5.15
CA VAL A 528 46.83 -60.00 -4.74
C VAL A 528 48.08 -59.47 -5.43
N PHE A 529 47.93 -58.36 -6.14
CA PHE A 529 48.99 -57.65 -6.85
C PHE A 529 49.25 -56.30 -6.18
N GLU A 530 50.52 -56.00 -5.94
CA GLU A 530 50.93 -54.67 -5.50
C GLU A 530 51.34 -53.82 -6.71
N THR A 531 50.84 -52.58 -6.73
CA THR A 531 51.06 -51.60 -7.80
C THR A 531 51.83 -50.41 -7.24
N VAL A 532 52.81 -49.92 -8.01
CA VAL A 532 53.56 -48.71 -7.67
C VAL A 532 52.76 -47.45 -8.05
N GLU A 533 51.97 -47.54 -9.13
CA GLU A 533 51.11 -46.47 -9.60
C GLU A 533 49.75 -46.42 -8.86
N PRO A 534 49.16 -45.22 -8.68
CA PRO A 534 47.84 -45.08 -8.05
C PRO A 534 46.73 -45.68 -8.92
N ILE A 535 45.79 -46.38 -8.27
CA ILE A 535 44.64 -46.99 -8.96
C ILE A 535 43.58 -45.91 -9.16
N ASN A 536 43.54 -45.30 -10.35
CA ASN A 536 42.64 -44.17 -10.59
C ASN A 536 41.19 -44.63 -10.87
N VAL A 537 40.25 -43.95 -10.21
CA VAL A 537 38.81 -44.02 -10.51
C VAL A 537 38.36 -42.68 -11.07
N SER A 538 37.55 -42.74 -12.11
CA SER A 538 36.97 -41.58 -12.76
C SER A 538 35.55 -41.36 -12.26
N TYR A 539 35.25 -40.13 -11.86
CA TYR A 539 33.93 -39.70 -11.44
C TYR A 539 33.37 -38.72 -12.46
N ASN A 540 32.25 -39.08 -13.08
CA ASN A 540 31.59 -38.31 -14.11
C ASN A 540 30.31 -37.69 -13.58
N LEU A 541 30.24 -36.36 -13.55
CA LEU A 541 29.04 -35.61 -13.17
C LEU A 541 28.47 -34.89 -14.40
N SER A 542 27.23 -35.22 -14.77
CA SER A 542 26.56 -34.60 -15.92
C SER A 542 25.70 -33.42 -15.49
N LEU A 543 25.96 -32.26 -16.09
CA LEU A 543 25.18 -31.03 -15.89
C LEU A 543 24.08 -30.91 -16.96
N SER A 544 23.03 -30.16 -16.65
CA SER A 544 21.90 -29.87 -17.54
C SER A 544 22.29 -29.09 -18.80
N SER A 545 23.39 -28.33 -18.73
CA SER A 545 24.01 -27.68 -19.90
C SER A 545 24.59 -28.66 -20.94
N GLY A 546 24.62 -29.96 -20.64
CA GLY A 546 25.29 -30.98 -21.46
C GLY A 546 26.80 -31.10 -21.20
N LYS A 547 27.37 -30.23 -20.35
CA LYS A 547 28.76 -30.36 -19.89
C LYS A 547 28.88 -31.50 -18.88
N THR A 548 29.92 -32.33 -19.03
CA THR A 548 30.28 -33.34 -18.03
C THR A 548 31.55 -32.91 -17.31
N LEU A 549 31.49 -32.86 -15.98
CA LEU A 549 32.68 -32.69 -15.14
C LEU A 549 33.27 -34.07 -14.88
N ASN A 550 34.53 -34.25 -15.27
CA ASN A 550 35.29 -35.47 -15.03
C ASN A 550 36.36 -35.17 -13.98
N VAL A 551 36.34 -35.92 -12.87
CA VAL A 551 37.37 -35.82 -11.84
C VAL A 551 37.96 -37.20 -11.61
N LYS A 552 39.30 -37.28 -11.55
CA LYS A 552 40.01 -38.50 -11.21
C LYS A 552 40.39 -38.47 -9.74
N ALA A 553 40.12 -39.56 -9.04
CA ALA A 553 40.61 -39.78 -7.69
C ALA A 553 41.47 -41.05 -7.65
N SER A 554 42.53 -41.01 -6.85
CA SER A 554 43.33 -42.20 -6.57
C SER A 554 42.60 -43.07 -5.55
N ARG A 555 42.30 -44.31 -5.91
CA ARG A 555 42.00 -45.37 -4.95
C ARG A 555 43.26 -46.18 -4.67
N MET A 556 43.31 -46.76 -3.48
CA MET A 556 44.45 -47.59 -3.06
C MET A 556 44.20 -49.09 -3.22
N VAL A 557 42.94 -49.50 -3.44
CA VAL A 557 42.55 -50.91 -3.57
C VAL A 557 41.45 -51.07 -4.63
N ARG A 558 41.51 -52.15 -5.40
CA ARG A 558 40.48 -52.57 -6.35
C ARG A 558 40.39 -54.10 -6.38
N TRP A 559 39.18 -54.63 -6.48
CA TRP A 559 38.95 -56.06 -6.69
C TRP A 559 38.20 -56.27 -8.01
N ASP A 560 38.88 -56.89 -8.98
CA ASP A 560 38.28 -57.40 -10.20
C ASP A 560 37.89 -58.87 -9.98
N LYS A 561 36.58 -59.10 -9.85
CA LYS A 561 36.02 -60.45 -9.60
C LYS A 561 36.14 -61.36 -10.82
N ASP A 562 35.97 -60.82 -12.02
CA ASP A 562 35.96 -61.60 -13.26
C ASP A 562 37.33 -62.25 -13.50
N SER A 563 38.40 -61.49 -13.19
CA SER A 563 39.77 -62.00 -13.27
C SER A 563 40.28 -62.60 -11.95
N SER A 564 39.49 -62.55 -10.86
CA SER A 564 39.90 -62.95 -9.51
C SER A 564 41.20 -62.27 -9.06
N LYS A 565 41.33 -60.97 -9.30
CA LYS A 565 42.52 -60.17 -8.96
C LYS A 565 42.18 -59.04 -8.02
N ILE A 566 42.98 -58.87 -6.97
CA ILE A 566 42.94 -57.71 -6.09
C ILE A 566 44.20 -56.90 -6.30
N PHE A 567 44.04 -55.65 -6.70
CA PHE A 567 45.13 -54.69 -6.85
C PHE A 567 45.18 -53.82 -5.61
N THR A 568 46.37 -53.67 -5.03
CA THR A 568 46.61 -52.73 -3.94
C THR A 568 47.80 -51.86 -4.25
N GLN A 569 47.73 -50.57 -3.91
CA GLN A 569 48.85 -49.66 -4.04
C GLN A 569 49.84 -49.90 -2.91
N LYS A 570 51.14 -49.83 -3.23
CA LYS A 570 52.20 -49.92 -2.24
C LYS A 570 52.09 -48.81 -1.20
N ILE A 571 52.19 -49.16 0.08
CA ILE A 571 52.20 -48.15 1.15
C ILE A 571 53.48 -47.33 1.05
N ASP A 572 53.30 -46.02 1.01
CA ASP A 572 54.35 -45.07 1.32
C ASP A 572 54.40 -44.86 2.84
N GLU A 573 55.32 -45.57 3.50
CA GLU A 573 55.52 -45.55 4.95
C GLU A 573 55.93 -44.16 5.47
N SER A 574 56.39 -43.26 4.60
CA SER A 574 56.76 -41.90 4.96
C SER A 574 55.56 -40.96 5.20
N LYS A 575 54.36 -41.34 4.73
CA LYS A 575 53.13 -40.51 4.82
C LYS A 575 52.36 -40.63 6.14
N GLY A 576 52.88 -41.40 7.09
CA GLY A 576 52.32 -41.49 8.45
C GLY A 576 50.93 -42.15 8.54
N PRO A 577 50.24 -42.03 9.70
CA PRO A 577 49.00 -42.77 10.00
C PRO A 577 47.81 -42.45 9.09
N GLY A 578 47.79 -41.25 8.47
CA GLY A 578 46.72 -40.84 7.56
C GLY A 578 46.63 -41.72 6.31
N ASN A 579 47.78 -42.12 5.76
CA ASN A 579 47.85 -43.02 4.61
C ASN A 579 47.39 -44.45 4.97
N LEU A 580 47.66 -44.89 6.20
CA LEU A 580 47.26 -46.20 6.68
C LEU A 580 45.72 -46.30 6.84
N ILE A 581 45.08 -45.29 7.45
CA ILE A 581 43.62 -45.26 7.60
C ILE A 581 42.92 -45.10 6.25
N GLU A 582 43.51 -44.37 5.31
CA GLU A 582 43.02 -44.27 3.93
C GLU A 582 43.06 -45.63 3.23
N ARG A 583 44.19 -46.35 3.28
CA ARG A 583 44.30 -47.71 2.71
C ARG A 583 43.32 -48.68 3.36
N ALA A 584 43.22 -48.66 4.69
CA ALA A 584 42.28 -49.50 5.43
C ALA A 584 40.84 -49.24 4.98
N THR A 585 40.46 -47.96 4.81
CA THR A 585 39.12 -47.58 4.34
C THR A 585 38.84 -48.14 2.95
N TYR A 586 39.76 -47.97 1.99
CA TYR A 586 39.58 -48.50 0.64
C TYR A 586 39.57 -50.03 0.60
N PHE A 587 40.47 -50.68 1.35
CA PHE A 587 40.53 -52.14 1.45
C PHE A 587 39.19 -52.68 1.94
N SER A 588 38.73 -52.19 3.09
CA SER A 588 37.52 -52.70 3.73
C SER A 588 36.26 -52.47 2.91
N GLN A 589 36.15 -51.30 2.25
CA GLN A 589 35.07 -51.03 1.32
C GLN A 589 35.06 -52.02 0.15
N VAL A 590 36.20 -52.19 -0.53
CA VAL A 590 36.31 -53.08 -1.69
C VAL A 590 36.05 -54.54 -1.32
N ILE A 591 36.56 -55.01 -0.19
CA ILE A 591 36.31 -56.38 0.27
C ILE A 591 34.84 -56.56 0.64
N SER A 592 34.22 -55.59 1.30
CA SER A 592 32.82 -55.68 1.72
C SER A 592 31.86 -55.63 0.53
N GLU A 593 32.08 -54.71 -0.42
CA GLU A 593 31.36 -54.67 -1.72
C GLU A 593 31.52 -55.99 -2.48
N GLY A 594 32.71 -56.59 -2.38
CA GLY A 594 33.01 -57.85 -3.03
C GLY A 594 32.32 -59.05 -2.38
N VAL A 595 32.34 -59.16 -1.06
CA VAL A 595 31.74 -60.29 -0.32
C VAL A 595 30.22 -60.21 -0.27
N LEU A 596 29.66 -59.01 -0.07
CA LEU A 596 28.23 -58.76 0.13
C LEU A 596 27.53 -58.22 -1.12
N TRP A 597 27.98 -58.62 -2.31
CA TRP A 597 27.45 -58.08 -3.58
C TRP A 597 25.92 -58.20 -3.74
N GLU A 598 25.32 -59.26 -3.17
CA GLU A 598 23.87 -59.47 -3.19
C GLU A 598 23.14 -58.84 -1.97
N HIS A 599 23.89 -58.32 -0.99
CA HIS A 599 23.41 -57.80 0.29
C HIS A 599 23.95 -56.39 0.57
N GLY A 600 23.64 -55.46 -0.33
CA GLY A 600 24.16 -54.09 -0.30
C GLY A 600 23.94 -53.34 1.02
N GLU A 601 22.82 -53.60 1.71
CA GLU A 601 22.45 -52.95 2.99
C GLU A 601 23.45 -53.20 4.13
N HIS A 602 24.28 -54.24 4.04
CA HIS A 602 25.22 -54.62 5.09
C HIS A 602 26.68 -54.27 4.77
N ILE A 603 26.96 -53.72 3.58
CA ILE A 603 28.32 -53.39 3.12
C ILE A 603 29.02 -52.43 4.08
N ASP A 604 28.36 -51.32 4.48
CA ASP A 604 28.96 -50.32 5.36
C ASP A 604 29.30 -50.87 6.74
N THR A 605 28.44 -51.76 7.26
CA THR A 605 28.64 -52.35 8.58
C THR A 605 29.83 -53.32 8.57
N LEU A 606 29.94 -54.14 7.52
CA LEU A 606 31.10 -55.02 7.36
C LEU A 606 32.37 -54.19 7.10
N SER A 607 32.29 -53.15 6.28
CA SER A 607 33.41 -52.27 5.95
C SER A 607 34.03 -51.65 7.20
N GLU A 608 33.22 -51.08 8.11
CA GLU A 608 33.74 -50.51 9.36
C GLU A 608 34.37 -51.55 10.29
N LEU A 609 33.81 -52.77 10.35
CA LEU A 609 34.40 -53.88 11.11
C LEU A 609 35.74 -54.33 10.52
N LEU A 610 35.79 -54.50 9.20
CA LEU A 610 37.01 -54.87 8.48
C LEU A 610 38.08 -53.79 8.60
N LYS A 611 37.70 -52.51 8.61
CA LYS A 611 38.63 -51.39 8.72
C LYS A 611 39.32 -51.39 10.07
N LEU A 612 38.56 -51.60 11.15
CA LEU A 612 39.12 -51.73 12.48
C LEU A 612 40.05 -52.94 12.59
N ALA A 613 39.65 -54.09 12.03
CA ALA A 613 40.46 -55.29 12.04
C ALA A 613 41.74 -55.16 11.18
N PHE A 614 41.66 -54.46 10.04
CA PHE A 614 42.79 -54.17 9.18
C PHE A 614 43.85 -53.34 9.90
N LEU A 615 43.43 -52.31 10.66
CA LEU A 615 44.34 -51.47 11.46
C LEU A 615 45.00 -52.23 12.63
N LEU A 616 44.53 -53.45 12.92
CA LEU A 616 45.09 -54.36 13.93
C LEU A 616 45.77 -55.57 13.27
N ASP A 617 46.14 -55.46 11.99
CA ASP A 617 46.80 -56.48 11.18
C ASP A 617 46.05 -57.83 11.16
N PHE A 618 44.73 -57.81 11.33
CA PHE A 618 43.89 -59.00 11.49
C PHE A 618 44.41 -59.99 12.54
N ASN A 619 45.07 -59.50 13.59
CA ASN A 619 45.59 -60.32 14.68
C ASN A 619 44.49 -61.21 15.28
N GLU A 620 44.73 -62.51 15.41
CA GLU A 620 43.68 -63.48 15.79
C GLU A 620 43.05 -63.22 17.17
N GLU A 621 43.85 -62.79 18.17
CA GLU A 621 43.35 -62.47 19.51
C GLU A 621 42.50 -61.20 19.49
N ALA A 622 42.98 -60.18 18.78
CA ALA A 622 42.26 -58.92 18.60
C ALA A 622 40.95 -59.12 17.83
N VAL A 623 40.96 -59.93 16.76
CA VAL A 623 39.77 -60.31 16.00
C VAL A 623 38.80 -61.11 16.86
N ALA A 624 39.27 -62.07 17.67
CA ALA A 624 38.40 -62.83 18.56
C ALA A 624 37.69 -61.94 19.58
N PHE A 625 38.41 -60.97 20.16
CA PHE A 625 37.81 -59.97 21.04
C PHE A 625 36.82 -59.06 20.29
N LEU A 626 37.18 -58.59 19.09
CA LEU A 626 36.32 -57.76 18.26
C LEU A 626 35.01 -58.48 17.92
N MET A 627 35.09 -59.73 17.46
CA MET A 627 33.93 -60.57 17.18
C MET A 627 33.03 -60.71 18.41
N LYS A 628 33.61 -61.02 19.57
CA LYS A 628 32.86 -61.11 20.83
C LYS A 628 32.18 -59.79 21.21
N SER A 629 32.86 -58.66 21.05
CA SER A 629 32.31 -57.33 21.36
C SER A 629 31.14 -56.93 20.44
N LYS A 630 31.06 -57.54 19.25
CA LYS A 630 30.02 -57.32 18.25
C LYS A 630 28.99 -58.45 18.19
N ASN A 631 29.04 -59.39 19.14
CA ASN A 631 28.20 -60.60 19.19
C ASN A 631 28.27 -61.45 17.90
N LEU A 632 29.43 -61.47 17.25
CA LEU A 632 29.70 -62.30 16.10
C LEU A 632 30.25 -63.65 16.55
N GLN A 633 29.75 -64.72 15.94
CA GLN A 633 30.20 -66.08 16.20
C GLN A 633 30.27 -66.84 14.88
N ILE A 634 31.18 -67.81 14.82
CA ILE A 634 31.24 -68.80 13.74
C ILE A 634 30.63 -70.11 14.23
N PHE A 635 30.10 -70.91 13.31
CA PHE A 635 29.59 -72.25 13.62
C PHE A 635 30.66 -73.33 13.41
N LEU A 636 30.37 -74.56 13.86
CA LEU A 636 31.31 -75.68 13.78
C LEU A 636 31.75 -75.99 12.33
N GLU A 637 30.87 -75.76 11.37
CA GLU A 637 31.12 -75.95 9.94
C GLU A 637 32.11 -74.90 9.42
N ASP A 638 31.96 -73.65 9.83
CA ASP A 638 32.86 -72.54 9.48
C ASP A 638 34.25 -72.76 10.12
N GLU A 639 34.31 -73.28 11.35
CA GLU A 639 35.57 -73.64 12.01
C GLU A 639 36.33 -74.73 11.26
N LYS A 640 35.62 -75.76 10.77
CA LYS A 640 36.21 -76.82 9.94
C LYS A 640 36.72 -76.26 8.62
N PHE A 641 35.94 -75.39 7.97
CA PHE A 641 36.32 -74.73 6.72
C PHE A 641 37.58 -73.86 6.88
N ILE A 642 37.66 -73.07 7.95
CA ILE A 642 38.85 -72.28 8.26
C ILE A 642 40.06 -73.19 8.50
N SER A 643 39.88 -74.25 9.29
CA SER A 643 40.97 -75.19 9.64
C SER A 643 41.51 -75.97 8.43
N SER A 644 40.67 -76.27 7.43
CA SER A 644 41.12 -76.87 6.16
C SER A 644 41.82 -75.89 5.24
N THR A 645 41.45 -74.61 5.30
CA THR A 645 41.97 -73.55 4.42
C THR A 645 43.29 -72.97 4.94
N PHE A 646 43.44 -72.89 6.26
CA PHE A 646 44.63 -72.39 6.96
C PHE A 646 45.08 -73.44 8.00
N PRO A 647 45.79 -74.50 7.58
CA PRO A 647 46.32 -75.51 8.49
C PRO A 647 47.28 -74.87 9.50
N SER A 648 47.15 -75.21 10.78
CA SER A 648 48.14 -74.83 11.78
C SER A 648 49.44 -75.57 11.49
N ASP A 649 50.54 -74.84 11.30
CA ASP A 649 51.90 -75.42 11.29
C ASP A 649 52.28 -76.01 12.66
#